data_AF-A0A3M6ZRA0-F1
#
_entry.id   AF-A0A3M6ZRA0-F1
#
_cell.length_a   1.000
_cell.length_b   1.000
_cell.length_c   1.000
_cell.angle_alpha   90.00
_cell.angle_beta   90.00
_cell.angle_gamma   90.00
#
_symmetry.space_group_name_H-M   'P 1'
#
loop_
_entity.id
_entity.type
_entity.pdbx_description
1 polymer ?
#
loop_
_entity_poly.entity_id
_entity_poly.type
_entity_poly.pdbx_seq_one_letter_code
_entity_poly.pdbx_strand_id
1 'polypeptide(L)'
;MRLHELIAATLPVVGVALAANARPYPPPDSHLQSTNFLDHESYLDSLDDHQWYLDNIPFIDVPDKSLQDVYYYRTSVTKRHLEWAHEGHGWMVTEFIHPVSWASKFQTIPDSAPHHVVELRWLRDPNYVKDLIEQYTRGGVEKLSGISYTHYMHRAMLEHAQATGDIPFLTSQLSGMIAMYNLWNTTIDNSTGLYHRIPLLDAQEYSLPGYLVGGPGESPMQEWNDFGLTAAQGGGNDYALIRDGPETYRPSFNAYMVANARAISTVASLAGNDSLAEAWSDYADDLYSRMEDMLYSDELNFWIDVVEGSDLRCEGRQLIGYFPYRLDVGTNETKLRGLEAGLTSEHLLTEYGPTTLEQDNPYYTEFKNTTNCCVWNGQSWPFSTSVYLGTLARIARDGLSDIITPAFFNQEMSKYTRTNYKDGVPYTAESHYPTIDMWSGDTTNHSENYLHSTYMDNVFTNFFGIIPSLDDNFVMKPLVPPDSEWSYFMIENLPYHGSLLTLVWDQDGTHYDCGGNNSAGLSLYSNGTLFHHQPHLGPVNATLPFDTAAAAQHLASKPQWQNILANPNVPWAGYPNVSTSWCLNPDGDDCLYPAWKMNDGLLWYDTTPDNRWTNNQSYSPYSVLDLRFARPRKISSLSLAVFADSDRGGVVACPEGLRIADGRDNQTVAFRQPWTDCVPNALNTVFFSDPARRSGPNITTPMGDDHDEAYTLETDHLQVTLSDRLRYTTAISEIQVWVAPEPGPRYEAEDGLLGAFIGGFQGEAVGMNGNFEAGGVRLGPGGWVELGDLRTQDGEAGRKELSVIGGGEGTVEVQVNWLSNTTVEFAGNGSRSVEVDMLRGGNVVTIFQTGGMPFIDAIVVGE
;
A
#
# COMPACT_ATOMS: atom_id res chain seq x y z
N MET A 1 10.66 50.31 26.44
CA MET A 1 11.89 50.48 27.25
C MET A 1 12.54 49.09 27.34
N ARG A 2 13.84 49.00 27.06
CA ARG A 2 14.54 47.81 26.51
C ARG A 2 14.69 46.64 27.50
N LEU A 3 14.50 45.41 26.99
CA LEU A 3 15.20 44.21 27.48
C LEU A 3 15.17 43.08 26.41
N HIS A 4 15.56 43.36 25.16
CA HIS A 4 15.64 42.37 24.06
C HIS A 4 16.88 42.62 23.18
N GLU A 5 18.04 42.90 23.78
CA GLU A 5 19.32 42.96 23.05
C GLU A 5 20.43 42.57 24.03
N LEU A 6 20.84 41.29 24.01
CA LEU A 6 22.18 40.75 24.26
C LEU A 6 22.04 39.24 24.54
N ILE A 7 22.21 38.42 23.50
CA ILE A 7 23.03 37.20 23.40
C ILE A 7 23.02 36.88 21.90
N ALA A 8 23.83 37.62 21.14
CA ALA A 8 24.29 37.21 19.82
C ALA A 8 25.74 36.77 20.02
N ALA A 9 25.91 35.61 20.64
CA ALA A 9 27.17 34.90 20.63
C ALA A 9 27.10 33.93 19.46
N THR A 10 27.89 34.22 18.44
CA THR A 10 28.18 33.40 17.27
C THR A 10 28.53 31.97 17.70
N LEU A 11 27.54 31.08 17.66
CA LEU A 11 27.77 29.65 17.53
C LEU A 11 28.17 29.42 16.07
N PRO A 12 29.27 28.69 15.78
CA PRO A 12 29.49 28.24 14.44
C PRO A 12 28.31 27.34 14.10
N VAL A 13 27.58 27.69 13.03
CA VAL A 13 26.74 26.73 12.32
C VAL A 13 27.71 25.67 11.83
N VAL A 14 27.88 24.63 12.63
CA VAL A 14 28.40 23.36 12.15
C VAL A 14 27.28 22.86 11.26
N GLY A 15 27.40 23.11 9.96
CA GLY A 15 26.65 22.36 8.98
C GLY A 15 26.96 20.89 9.27
N VAL A 16 26.02 20.20 9.90
CA VAL A 16 26.01 18.75 9.88
C VAL A 16 25.73 18.43 8.43
N ALA A 17 26.79 18.21 7.66
CA ALA A 17 26.65 17.39 6.47
C ALA A 17 26.16 16.04 7.00
N LEU A 18 24.84 15.82 6.97
CA LEU A 18 24.29 14.48 7.10
C LEU A 18 25.00 13.68 6.01
N ALA A 19 25.89 12.79 6.42
CA ALA A 19 26.48 11.83 5.51
C ALA A 19 25.30 11.10 4.87
N ALA A 20 25.26 11.05 3.53
CA ALA A 20 24.23 10.28 2.82
C ALA A 20 24.13 8.91 3.47
N ASN A 21 22.94 8.58 4.00
CA ASN A 21 22.74 7.27 4.63
C ASN A 21 23.01 6.22 3.56
N ALA A 22 24.00 5.37 3.81
CA ALA A 22 24.42 4.41 2.82
C ALA A 22 23.26 3.43 2.54
N ARG A 23 22.97 3.20 1.26
CA ARG A 23 21.89 2.30 0.86
C ARG A 23 22.38 0.86 0.83
N PRO A 24 21.56 -0.12 1.23
CA PRO A 24 21.92 -1.53 1.08
C PRO A 24 22.00 -1.95 -0.39
N TYR A 25 21.29 -1.24 -1.28
CA TYR A 25 21.31 -1.44 -2.73
C TYR A 25 20.93 -0.15 -3.49
N PRO A 26 21.29 -0.01 -4.78
CA PRO A 26 20.91 1.15 -5.58
C PRO A 26 19.42 1.14 -5.95
N PRO A 27 18.72 2.29 -5.97
CA PRO A 27 17.35 2.39 -6.47
C PRO A 27 17.24 1.92 -7.93
N PRO A 28 16.09 1.35 -8.34
CA PRO A 28 15.91 0.82 -9.69
C PRO A 28 16.07 1.89 -10.77
N ASP A 29 15.67 3.12 -10.46
CA ASP A 29 15.71 4.25 -11.37
C ASP A 29 17.02 5.06 -11.30
N SER A 30 18.04 4.60 -10.56
CA SER A 30 19.33 5.28 -10.37
C SER A 30 20.13 5.59 -11.66
N HIS A 31 19.70 5.02 -12.79
CA HIS A 31 20.23 5.29 -14.12
C HIS A 31 19.62 6.54 -14.77
N LEU A 32 18.49 7.03 -14.24
CA LEU A 32 17.82 8.25 -14.67
C LEU A 32 18.49 9.48 -14.05
N GLN A 33 18.36 10.60 -14.73
CA GLN A 33 18.86 11.89 -14.26
C GLN A 33 17.73 12.65 -13.58
N SER A 34 17.77 12.80 -12.26
CA SER A 34 16.86 13.69 -11.54
C SER A 34 17.15 15.16 -11.85
N THR A 35 16.12 16.01 -11.77
CA THR A 35 16.35 17.44 -11.53
C THR A 35 16.47 17.69 -10.03
N ASN A 36 17.18 18.76 -9.67
CA ASN A 36 17.38 19.20 -8.29
C ASN A 36 17.22 20.72 -8.24
N PHE A 37 16.08 21.22 -8.75
CA PHE A 37 15.74 22.63 -8.74
C PHE A 37 15.23 23.07 -7.37
N LEU A 38 14.54 22.17 -6.66
CA LEU A 38 14.18 22.34 -5.25
C LEU A 38 15.28 21.79 -4.34
N ASP A 39 15.39 22.39 -3.15
CA ASP A 39 16.16 21.81 -2.05
C ASP A 39 15.31 20.73 -1.35
N HIS A 40 15.35 19.50 -1.89
CA HIS A 40 14.47 18.39 -1.43
C HIS A 40 14.54 18.14 0.07
N GLU A 41 15.73 18.20 0.67
CA GLU A 41 15.93 17.97 2.10
C GLU A 41 15.12 18.94 2.96
N SER A 42 14.98 20.19 2.53
CA SER A 42 14.25 21.23 3.28
C SER A 42 12.75 20.95 3.46
N TYR A 43 12.18 20.02 2.67
CA TYR A 43 10.78 19.61 2.79
C TYR A 43 10.58 18.40 3.73
N LEU A 44 11.68 17.81 4.22
CA LEU A 44 11.65 16.57 4.98
C LEU A 44 11.93 16.78 6.48
N ASP A 45 12.21 18.00 6.93
CA ASP A 45 12.62 18.33 8.31
C ASP A 45 11.75 17.72 9.44
N SER A 46 10.46 17.51 9.18
CA SER A 46 9.51 16.93 10.14
C SER A 46 9.28 15.42 9.98
N LEU A 47 9.96 14.76 9.04
CA LEU A 47 9.76 13.37 8.67
C LEU A 47 10.97 12.52 9.03
N ASP A 48 10.72 11.32 9.54
CA ASP A 48 11.79 10.37 9.85
C ASP A 48 12.27 9.62 8.60
N ASP A 49 13.57 9.29 8.57
CA ASP A 49 14.23 8.53 7.51
C ASP A 49 14.10 9.19 6.12
N HIS A 50 14.73 10.37 6.01
CA HIS A 50 14.76 11.24 4.81
C HIS A 50 15.12 10.50 3.52
N GLN A 51 16.08 9.56 3.60
CA GLN A 51 16.63 8.89 2.43
C GLN A 51 15.57 8.15 1.63
N TRP A 52 14.57 7.54 2.31
CA TRP A 52 13.46 6.88 1.62
C TRP A 52 12.66 7.86 0.75
N TYR A 53 12.39 9.08 1.23
CA TYR A 53 11.62 10.07 0.46
C TYR A 53 12.41 10.56 -0.75
N LEU A 54 13.70 10.89 -0.56
CA LEU A 54 14.59 11.30 -1.65
C LEU A 54 14.64 10.25 -2.79
N ASP A 55 14.48 8.98 -2.43
CA ASP A 55 14.51 7.87 -3.37
C ASP A 55 13.16 7.59 -4.03
N ASN A 56 12.05 7.89 -3.36
CA ASN A 56 10.77 7.34 -3.76
C ASN A 56 9.70 8.37 -4.14
N ILE A 57 9.73 9.59 -3.61
CA ILE A 57 8.62 10.53 -3.82
C ILE A 57 8.96 11.59 -4.88
N PRO A 58 7.95 12.07 -5.62
CA PRO A 58 8.01 13.37 -6.27
C PRO A 58 8.02 14.47 -5.21
N PHE A 59 8.72 15.57 -5.47
CA PHE A 59 8.70 16.75 -4.59
C PHE A 59 7.75 17.81 -5.16
N ILE A 60 7.00 18.50 -4.30
CA ILE A 60 6.15 19.60 -4.73
C ILE A 60 6.50 20.87 -3.94
N ASP A 61 6.51 22.00 -4.63
CA ASP A 61 6.46 23.32 -3.99
C ASP A 61 5.24 24.08 -4.51
N VAL A 62 4.42 24.52 -3.58
CA VAL A 62 3.14 25.17 -3.87
C VAL A 62 2.89 26.36 -2.93
N PRO A 63 2.11 27.36 -3.36
CA PRO A 63 1.75 28.49 -2.51
C PRO A 63 0.75 28.12 -1.39
N ASP A 64 -0.08 27.10 -1.59
CA ASP A 64 -0.96 26.56 -0.53
C ASP A 64 -0.17 25.65 0.42
N LYS A 65 0.30 26.22 1.53
CA LYS A 65 1.08 25.47 2.52
C LYS A 65 0.28 24.39 3.24
N SER A 66 -1.04 24.54 3.39
CA SER A 66 -1.83 23.47 4.01
C SER A 66 -1.88 22.22 3.12
N LEU A 67 -2.02 22.40 1.81
CA LEU A 67 -1.94 21.30 0.82
C LEU A 67 -0.54 20.69 0.79
N GLN A 68 0.51 21.53 0.81
CA GLN A 68 1.90 21.06 0.83
C GLN A 68 2.19 20.20 2.06
N ASP A 69 1.83 20.68 3.25
CA ASP A 69 2.11 20.00 4.52
C ASP A 69 1.37 18.65 4.57
N VAL A 70 0.10 18.60 4.12
CA VAL A 70 -0.64 17.34 4.02
C VAL A 70 -0.04 16.42 2.96
N TYR A 71 0.42 16.93 1.82
CA TYR A 71 1.09 16.10 0.81
C TYR A 71 2.30 15.36 1.41
N TYR A 72 3.22 16.09 2.04
CA TYR A 72 4.41 15.49 2.64
C TYR A 72 4.04 14.55 3.80
N TYR A 73 3.08 14.92 4.64
CA TYR A 73 2.54 14.02 5.66
C TYR A 73 1.95 12.73 5.06
N ARG A 74 1.17 12.83 3.99
CA ARG A 74 0.55 11.67 3.34
C ARG A 74 1.56 10.76 2.65
N THR A 75 2.68 11.28 2.15
CA THR A 75 3.79 10.40 1.73
C THR A 75 4.39 9.62 2.90
N SER A 76 4.44 10.22 4.09
CA SER A 76 4.88 9.56 5.31
C SER A 76 3.86 8.51 5.80
N VAL A 77 2.55 8.74 5.58
CA VAL A 77 1.52 7.72 5.81
C VAL A 77 1.76 6.54 4.89
N THR A 78 1.87 6.76 3.58
CA THR A 78 2.20 5.71 2.59
C THR A 78 3.39 4.87 3.01
N LYS A 79 4.49 5.51 3.43
CA LYS A 79 5.71 4.81 3.89
C LYS A 79 5.45 3.85 5.06
N ARG A 80 4.65 4.26 6.06
CA ARG A 80 4.37 3.47 7.27
C ARG A 80 3.60 2.19 6.97
N HIS A 81 2.85 2.18 5.87
CA HIS A 81 2.03 1.06 5.43
C HIS A 81 2.73 0.11 4.47
N LEU A 82 3.98 0.37 4.11
CA LEU A 82 4.79 -0.55 3.31
C LEU A 82 5.29 -1.69 4.20
N GLU A 83 4.83 -2.89 3.91
CA GLU A 83 5.26 -4.14 4.54
C GLU A 83 6.09 -4.93 3.53
N TRP A 84 7.33 -5.28 3.84
CA TRP A 84 8.01 -6.32 3.07
C TRP A 84 7.54 -7.68 3.59
N ALA A 85 6.64 -8.34 2.85
CA ALA A 85 5.97 -9.55 3.35
C ALA A 85 6.96 -10.71 3.51
N HIS A 86 7.69 -11.07 2.45
CA HIS A 86 8.61 -12.21 2.45
C HIS A 86 9.49 -12.21 1.20
N GLU A 87 10.63 -12.89 1.24
CA GLU A 87 11.44 -13.17 0.04
C GLU A 87 10.58 -13.79 -1.08
N GLY A 88 10.75 -13.28 -2.30
CA GLY A 88 9.99 -13.67 -3.49
C GLY A 88 8.55 -13.17 -3.56
N HIS A 89 7.97 -12.67 -2.45
CA HIS A 89 6.62 -12.12 -2.42
C HIS A 89 6.63 -10.59 -2.52
N GLY A 90 7.65 -9.96 -1.94
CA GLY A 90 7.91 -8.52 -2.06
C GLY A 90 7.03 -7.66 -1.16
N TRP A 91 6.74 -6.45 -1.64
CA TRP A 91 5.98 -5.43 -0.91
C TRP A 91 4.48 -5.70 -0.88
N MET A 92 3.91 -5.46 0.29
CA MET A 92 2.48 -5.38 0.56
C MET A 92 2.15 -4.01 1.15
N VAL A 93 0.86 -3.67 1.13
CA VAL A 93 0.36 -2.42 1.69
C VAL A 93 -0.72 -2.74 2.70
N THR A 94 -0.51 -2.30 3.94
CA THR A 94 -1.51 -2.44 5.00
C THR A 94 -2.49 -1.27 4.97
N GLU A 95 -3.68 -1.48 5.51
CA GLU A 95 -4.66 -0.40 5.70
C GLU A 95 -4.60 0.19 7.11
N PHE A 96 -4.56 -0.70 8.10
CA PHE A 96 -4.29 -0.37 9.49
C PHE A 96 -2.80 -0.54 9.75
N ILE A 97 -2.24 0.37 10.53
CA ILE A 97 -0.82 0.37 10.86
C ILE A 97 -0.43 -0.84 11.73
N HIS A 98 -1.36 -1.30 12.58
CA HIS A 98 -1.22 -2.56 13.30
C HIS A 98 -2.03 -3.67 12.61
N PRO A 99 -1.55 -4.92 12.65
CA PRO A 99 -2.31 -6.06 12.16
C PRO A 99 -3.71 -6.16 12.76
N VAL A 100 -4.71 -6.45 11.92
CA VAL A 100 -6.12 -6.64 12.31
C VAL A 100 -6.62 -8.02 11.93
N SER A 101 -7.54 -8.58 12.73
CA SER A 101 -7.94 -9.99 12.60
C SER A 101 -8.78 -10.32 11.36
N TRP A 102 -9.25 -9.30 10.63
CA TRP A 102 -10.06 -9.42 9.42
C TRP A 102 -9.31 -9.06 8.15
N ALA A 103 -8.03 -8.65 8.25
CA ALA A 103 -7.21 -8.45 7.07
C ALA A 103 -6.99 -9.79 6.35
N SER A 104 -6.71 -9.74 5.05
CA SER A 104 -6.41 -10.92 4.22
C SER A 104 -4.92 -11.29 4.32
N LYS A 105 -4.48 -12.25 3.50
CA LYS A 105 -3.07 -12.67 3.39
C LYS A 105 -2.10 -11.47 3.39
N PHE A 106 -1.09 -11.50 4.27
CA PHE A 106 -0.10 -10.41 4.46
C PHE A 106 -0.72 -9.06 4.85
N GLN A 107 -1.76 -9.09 5.70
CA GLN A 107 -2.40 -7.91 6.30
C GLN A 107 -2.97 -6.86 5.32
N THR A 108 -3.09 -7.20 4.04
CA THR A 108 -3.81 -6.38 3.04
C THR A 108 -5.31 -6.46 3.25
N ILE A 109 -6.04 -5.39 2.95
CA ILE A 109 -7.51 -5.35 3.00
C ILE A 109 -8.06 -4.99 1.61
N PRO A 110 -8.90 -5.86 0.98
CA PRO A 110 -9.29 -5.67 -0.41
C PRO A 110 -10.09 -4.42 -0.78
N ASP A 111 -10.84 -3.81 0.14
CA ASP A 111 -11.58 -2.57 -0.12
C ASP A 111 -10.65 -1.40 -0.46
N SER A 112 -9.54 -1.26 0.29
CA SER A 112 -8.58 -0.16 0.16
C SER A 112 -7.41 -0.47 -0.76
N ALA A 113 -7.10 -1.73 -1.04
CA ALA A 113 -6.03 -2.12 -1.96
C ALA A 113 -6.07 -1.38 -3.33
N PRO A 114 -7.23 -1.17 -3.99
CA PRO A 114 -7.30 -0.37 -5.22
C PRO A 114 -6.94 1.11 -5.01
N HIS A 115 -7.25 1.67 -3.84
CA HIS A 115 -6.82 3.03 -3.47
C HIS A 115 -5.30 3.08 -3.31
N HIS A 116 -4.69 2.06 -2.70
CA HIS A 116 -3.24 1.96 -2.57
C HIS A 116 -2.56 1.88 -3.94
N VAL A 117 -3.07 1.03 -4.85
CA VAL A 117 -2.52 0.90 -6.22
C VAL A 117 -2.46 2.25 -6.94
N VAL A 118 -3.49 3.09 -6.82
CA VAL A 118 -3.51 4.41 -7.48
C VAL A 118 -2.78 5.49 -6.71
N GLU A 119 -2.67 5.39 -5.38
CA GLU A 119 -1.89 6.33 -4.55
C GLU A 119 -0.38 6.10 -4.76
N LEU A 120 0.05 4.85 -4.74
CA LEU A 120 1.47 4.47 -4.78
C LEU A 120 2.05 4.41 -6.21
N ARG A 121 1.23 4.50 -7.27
CA ARG A 121 1.74 4.57 -8.66
C ARG A 121 2.66 5.76 -8.94
N TRP A 122 2.67 6.73 -8.03
CA TRP A 122 3.52 7.92 -8.07
C TRP A 122 4.85 7.75 -7.34
N LEU A 123 5.10 6.58 -6.74
CA LEU A 123 6.41 6.24 -6.18
C LEU A 123 7.38 5.80 -7.30
N ARG A 124 8.67 6.13 -7.13
CA ARG A 124 9.71 5.90 -8.13
C ARG A 124 10.10 4.43 -8.28
N ASP A 125 10.01 3.63 -7.21
CA ASP A 125 10.12 2.17 -7.30
C ASP A 125 8.75 1.57 -7.65
N PRO A 126 8.56 1.02 -8.87
CA PRO A 126 7.27 0.44 -9.27
C PRO A 126 6.96 -0.87 -8.54
N ASN A 127 7.94 -1.49 -7.87
CA ASN A 127 7.73 -2.80 -7.24
C ASN A 127 6.77 -2.72 -6.05
N TYR A 128 6.65 -1.56 -5.38
CA TYR A 128 5.64 -1.35 -4.33
C TYR A 128 4.22 -1.69 -4.78
N VAL A 129 3.87 -1.38 -6.03
CA VAL A 129 2.54 -1.66 -6.59
C VAL A 129 2.53 -2.98 -7.37
N LYS A 130 3.63 -3.34 -8.05
CA LYS A 130 3.70 -4.59 -8.83
C LYS A 130 3.58 -5.82 -7.93
N ASP A 131 4.26 -5.82 -6.78
CA ASP A 131 4.20 -6.94 -5.84
C ASP A 131 2.78 -7.12 -5.28
N LEU A 132 2.13 -6.02 -4.85
CA LEU A 132 0.73 -6.02 -4.43
C LEU A 132 -0.20 -6.60 -5.51
N ILE A 133 -0.05 -6.15 -6.76
CA ILE A 133 -0.82 -6.67 -7.90
C ILE A 133 -0.59 -8.18 -8.07
N GLU A 134 0.66 -8.63 -8.03
CA GLU A 134 1.00 -10.05 -8.17
C GLU A 134 0.48 -10.89 -7.00
N GLN A 135 0.41 -10.38 -5.77
CA GLN A 135 -0.21 -11.13 -4.67
C GLN A 135 -1.71 -11.33 -4.90
N TYR A 136 -2.42 -10.38 -5.50
CA TYR A 136 -3.83 -10.57 -5.87
C TYR A 136 -4.00 -11.50 -7.08
N THR A 137 -3.19 -11.36 -8.13
CA THR A 137 -3.37 -12.10 -9.40
C THR A 137 -2.65 -13.44 -9.44
N ARG A 138 -1.66 -13.67 -8.56
CA ARG A 138 -0.80 -14.87 -8.53
C ARG A 138 -0.57 -15.43 -7.13
N GLY A 139 -0.54 -14.60 -6.09
CA GLY A 139 -0.38 -15.03 -4.69
C GLY A 139 -1.68 -15.49 -4.01
N GLY A 140 -2.83 -15.26 -4.65
CA GLY A 140 -4.12 -15.76 -4.21
C GLY A 140 -4.66 -15.11 -2.93
N VAL A 141 -4.41 -13.81 -2.72
CA VAL A 141 -4.87 -13.07 -1.53
C VAL A 141 -6.32 -13.40 -1.16
N GLU A 142 -7.28 -13.18 -2.07
CA GLU A 142 -8.70 -13.48 -1.83
C GLU A 142 -9.06 -14.95 -2.07
N LYS A 143 -8.35 -15.65 -2.96
CA LYS A 143 -8.62 -17.06 -3.24
C LYS A 143 -8.41 -17.93 -1.99
N LEU A 144 -7.37 -17.60 -1.22
CA LEU A 144 -6.95 -18.33 -0.02
C LEU A 144 -7.65 -17.81 1.24
N SER A 145 -7.88 -16.49 1.34
CA SER A 145 -8.52 -15.86 2.52
C SER A 145 -10.05 -15.82 2.44
N GLY A 146 -10.63 -15.99 1.24
CA GLY A 146 -12.03 -15.72 0.93
C GLY A 146 -12.25 -14.29 0.41
N ILE A 147 -13.30 -14.09 -0.39
CA ILE A 147 -13.72 -12.73 -0.81
C ILE A 147 -14.30 -11.97 0.40
N SER A 148 -13.56 -10.99 0.89
CA SER A 148 -13.87 -10.26 2.13
C SER A 148 -14.57 -8.93 1.86
N TYR A 149 -14.03 -8.11 0.97
CA TYR A 149 -14.59 -6.79 0.64
C TYR A 149 -14.70 -6.54 -0.87
N THR A 150 -15.72 -5.81 -1.30
CA THR A 150 -15.90 -5.38 -2.69
C THR A 150 -14.82 -4.38 -3.11
N HIS A 151 -14.40 -4.40 -4.38
CA HIS A 151 -13.28 -3.56 -4.82
C HIS A 151 -13.20 -3.35 -6.35
N TYR A 152 -12.52 -2.29 -6.78
CA TYR A 152 -12.24 -1.97 -8.20
C TYR A 152 -10.81 -2.32 -8.66
N MET A 153 -10.18 -3.31 -8.03
CA MET A 153 -8.76 -3.65 -8.22
C MET A 153 -8.31 -3.79 -9.68
N HIS A 154 -9.10 -4.41 -10.57
CA HIS A 154 -8.74 -4.54 -11.99
C HIS A 154 -8.64 -3.18 -12.70
N ARG A 155 -9.55 -2.26 -12.37
CA ARG A 155 -9.48 -0.89 -12.88
C ARG A 155 -8.23 -0.18 -12.36
N ALA A 156 -7.89 -0.36 -11.09
CA ALA A 156 -6.69 0.23 -10.51
C ALA A 156 -5.39 -0.31 -11.16
N MET A 157 -5.33 -1.61 -11.50
CA MET A 157 -4.20 -2.20 -12.25
C MET A 157 -3.98 -1.52 -13.60
N LEU A 158 -5.06 -1.24 -14.35
CA LEU A 158 -4.97 -0.49 -15.60
C LEU A 158 -4.52 0.96 -15.38
N GLU A 159 -5.02 1.62 -14.33
CA GLU A 159 -4.62 2.99 -13.98
C GLU A 159 -3.15 3.08 -13.55
N HIS A 160 -2.60 2.05 -12.89
CA HIS A 160 -1.18 1.92 -12.61
C HIS A 160 -0.35 1.81 -13.90
N ALA A 161 -0.77 0.95 -14.84
CA ALA A 161 -0.08 0.81 -16.12
C ALA A 161 -0.13 2.08 -16.98
N GLN A 162 -1.21 2.86 -16.89
CA GLN A 162 -1.30 4.17 -17.57
C GLN A 162 -0.27 5.18 -17.04
N ALA A 163 0.12 5.11 -15.76
CA ALA A 163 1.16 5.97 -15.19
C ALA A 163 2.59 5.44 -15.44
N THR A 164 2.76 4.12 -15.42
CA THR A 164 4.09 3.49 -15.52
C THR A 164 4.51 3.11 -16.95
N GLY A 165 3.56 2.94 -17.88
CA GLY A 165 3.81 2.47 -19.24
C GLY A 165 4.14 0.96 -19.34
N ASP A 166 4.10 0.20 -18.23
CA ASP A 166 4.51 -1.22 -18.19
C ASP A 166 3.40 -2.16 -18.69
N ILE A 167 3.10 -2.09 -20.00
CA ILE A 167 2.15 -2.97 -20.70
C ILE A 167 2.55 -4.46 -20.59
N PRO A 168 3.83 -4.85 -20.73
CA PRO A 168 4.24 -6.25 -20.57
C PRO A 168 3.89 -6.83 -19.20
N PHE A 169 4.07 -6.07 -18.12
CA PHE A 169 3.62 -6.48 -16.79
C PHE A 169 2.10 -6.61 -16.75
N LEU A 170 1.34 -5.58 -17.14
CA LEU A 170 -0.13 -5.61 -17.08
C LEU A 170 -0.72 -6.82 -17.82
N THR A 171 -0.29 -7.04 -19.06
CA THR A 171 -0.77 -8.17 -19.88
C THR A 171 -0.41 -9.52 -19.29
N SER A 172 0.73 -9.63 -18.59
CA SER A 172 1.10 -10.87 -17.88
C SER A 172 0.20 -11.18 -16.68
N GLN A 173 -0.65 -10.25 -16.25
CA GLN A 173 -1.63 -10.46 -15.17
C GLN A 173 -3.01 -10.89 -15.66
N LEU A 174 -3.28 -10.89 -16.97
CA LEU A 174 -4.61 -11.08 -17.55
C LEU A 174 -5.32 -12.36 -17.06
N SER A 175 -4.61 -13.50 -16.99
CA SER A 175 -5.19 -14.76 -16.51
C SER A 175 -5.61 -14.67 -15.03
N GLY A 176 -4.77 -14.06 -14.19
CA GLY A 176 -5.08 -13.83 -12.78
C GLY A 176 -6.21 -12.82 -12.57
N MET A 177 -6.25 -11.76 -13.39
CA MET A 177 -7.36 -10.81 -13.43
C MET A 177 -8.68 -11.52 -13.72
N ILE A 178 -8.74 -12.37 -14.74
CA ILE A 178 -9.96 -13.14 -15.08
C ILE A 178 -10.35 -14.08 -13.94
N ALA A 179 -9.39 -14.80 -13.37
CA ALA A 179 -9.66 -15.71 -12.25
C ALA A 179 -10.19 -14.94 -11.03
N MET A 180 -9.63 -13.77 -10.73
CA MET A 180 -10.01 -12.93 -9.60
C MET A 180 -11.42 -12.39 -9.78
N TYR A 181 -11.76 -11.93 -10.99
CA TYR A 181 -13.13 -11.52 -11.32
C TYR A 181 -14.13 -12.65 -11.06
N ASN A 182 -13.79 -13.88 -11.46
CA ASN A 182 -14.66 -15.03 -11.33
C ASN A 182 -14.88 -15.51 -9.89
N LEU A 183 -14.07 -15.07 -8.91
CA LEU A 183 -14.35 -15.32 -7.49
C LEU A 183 -15.70 -14.74 -7.07
N TRP A 184 -16.07 -13.60 -7.65
CA TRP A 184 -17.31 -12.88 -7.36
C TRP A 184 -18.56 -13.53 -7.95
N ASN A 185 -18.43 -14.54 -8.83
CA ASN A 185 -19.58 -15.26 -9.40
C ASN A 185 -20.50 -15.87 -8.33
N THR A 186 -19.98 -16.13 -7.12
CA THR A 186 -20.78 -16.61 -5.99
C THR A 186 -21.75 -15.58 -5.40
N THR A 187 -21.65 -14.32 -5.82
CA THR A 187 -22.48 -13.19 -5.35
C THR A 187 -23.41 -12.64 -6.44
N ILE A 188 -23.49 -13.31 -7.60
CA ILE A 188 -24.42 -12.95 -8.67
C ILE A 188 -25.78 -13.56 -8.34
N ASP A 189 -26.82 -12.73 -8.35
CA ASP A 189 -28.18 -13.25 -8.44
C ASP A 189 -28.50 -13.65 -9.88
N ASN A 190 -28.90 -14.90 -10.08
CA ASN A 190 -29.27 -15.43 -11.38
C ASN A 190 -30.58 -14.84 -11.93
N SER A 191 -31.42 -14.24 -11.09
CA SER A 191 -32.69 -13.65 -11.52
C SER A 191 -32.50 -12.25 -12.10
N THR A 192 -31.71 -11.41 -11.41
CA THR A 192 -31.42 -10.05 -11.83
C THR A 192 -30.18 -9.96 -12.70
N GLY A 193 -29.21 -10.87 -12.59
CA GLY A 193 -27.91 -10.79 -13.24
C GLY A 193 -26.98 -9.73 -12.64
N LEU A 194 -27.31 -9.21 -11.45
CA LEU A 194 -26.51 -8.24 -10.69
C LEU A 194 -25.77 -8.92 -9.55
N TYR A 195 -24.71 -8.26 -9.09
CA TYR A 195 -23.95 -8.67 -7.93
C TYR A 195 -24.55 -8.04 -6.66
N HIS A 196 -24.62 -8.82 -5.58
CA HIS A 196 -25.15 -8.36 -4.30
C HIS A 196 -24.18 -8.62 -3.15
N ARG A 197 -24.15 -7.70 -2.19
CA ARG A 197 -23.42 -7.84 -0.93
C ARG A 197 -24.10 -7.04 0.17
N ILE A 198 -23.85 -7.42 1.43
CA ILE A 198 -24.16 -6.56 2.57
C ILE A 198 -23.25 -5.32 2.58
N PRO A 199 -23.74 -4.14 3.00
CA PRO A 199 -22.93 -2.92 3.06
C PRO A 199 -21.66 -2.99 3.92
N LEU A 200 -21.63 -3.77 5.01
CA LEU A 200 -20.40 -3.97 5.79
C LEU A 200 -19.24 -4.47 4.91
N LEU A 201 -19.52 -5.38 3.98
CA LEU A 201 -18.51 -5.94 3.08
C LEU A 201 -18.27 -5.08 1.82
N ASP A 202 -18.90 -3.89 1.76
CA ASP A 202 -18.53 -2.78 0.89
C ASP A 202 -17.82 -1.67 1.69
N ALA A 203 -17.32 -2.03 2.89
CA ALA A 203 -16.70 -1.18 3.90
C ALA A 203 -17.59 -0.04 4.39
N GLN A 204 -18.91 -0.25 4.43
CA GLN A 204 -19.92 0.80 4.66
C GLN A 204 -21.01 0.40 5.65
N GLU A 205 -20.59 -0.08 6.83
CA GLU A 205 -21.50 -0.44 7.91
C GLU A 205 -22.34 0.75 8.42
N TYR A 206 -23.57 0.49 8.84
CA TYR A 206 -24.57 1.52 9.15
C TYR A 206 -24.87 2.45 7.96
N SER A 207 -24.93 1.90 6.75
CA SER A 207 -25.50 2.63 5.60
C SER A 207 -27.02 2.52 5.56
N LEU A 208 -27.67 3.33 4.72
CA LEU A 208 -29.12 3.50 4.67
C LEU A 208 -29.93 2.17 4.63
N PRO A 209 -29.55 1.14 3.84
CA PRO A 209 -30.31 -0.10 3.77
C PRO A 209 -30.54 -0.75 5.13
N GLY A 210 -29.55 -0.74 6.04
CA GLY A 210 -29.66 -1.30 7.38
C GLY A 210 -30.76 -0.64 8.22
N TYR A 211 -30.88 0.69 8.14
CA TYR A 211 -31.93 1.43 8.85
C TYR A 211 -33.33 1.18 8.31
N LEU A 212 -33.47 0.85 7.02
CA LEU A 212 -34.76 0.60 6.37
C LEU A 212 -35.36 -0.77 6.72
N VAL A 213 -34.54 -1.72 7.18
CA VAL A 213 -35.00 -3.08 7.52
C VAL A 213 -34.72 -3.48 8.97
N GLY A 214 -33.86 -2.75 9.68
CA GLY A 214 -33.41 -3.11 11.02
C GLY A 214 -34.33 -2.72 12.18
N GLY A 215 -35.52 -2.17 11.90
CA GLY A 215 -36.55 -1.89 12.91
C GLY A 215 -37.37 -3.14 13.28
N PRO A 216 -38.27 -3.03 14.26
CA PRO A 216 -39.07 -4.16 14.73
C PRO A 216 -39.85 -4.85 13.62
N GLY A 217 -39.70 -6.17 13.48
CA GLY A 217 -40.41 -6.96 12.48
C GLY A 217 -39.99 -6.68 11.04
N GLU A 218 -38.69 -6.42 10.81
CA GLU A 218 -38.12 -6.11 9.50
C GLU A 218 -38.69 -4.83 8.86
N SER A 219 -39.07 -3.87 9.71
CA SER A 219 -39.59 -2.57 9.28
C SER A 219 -38.53 -1.48 9.38
N PRO A 220 -38.74 -0.27 8.80
CA PRO A 220 -37.81 0.83 8.98
C PRO A 220 -37.71 1.24 10.45
N MET A 221 -36.48 1.50 10.92
CA MET A 221 -36.20 1.94 12.28
C MET A 221 -36.99 3.23 12.59
N GLN A 222 -37.77 3.24 13.68
CA GLN A 222 -38.54 4.43 14.08
C GLN A 222 -37.80 5.29 15.12
N GLU A 223 -37.21 4.65 16.13
CA GLU A 223 -36.44 5.30 17.20
C GLU A 223 -35.13 4.54 17.40
N TRP A 224 -33.97 5.23 17.39
CA TRP A 224 -32.66 4.59 17.54
C TRP A 224 -32.52 3.79 18.85
N ASN A 225 -33.13 4.28 19.93
CA ASN A 225 -33.04 3.70 21.28
C ASN A 225 -34.17 2.72 21.61
N ASP A 226 -34.90 2.18 20.63
CA ASP A 226 -35.84 1.09 20.85
C ASP A 226 -35.12 -0.27 20.91
N PHE A 227 -34.45 -0.55 22.03
CA PHE A 227 -33.83 -1.86 22.30
C PHE A 227 -34.83 -2.85 22.95
N GLY A 228 -36.13 -2.62 22.74
CA GLY A 228 -37.20 -3.48 23.24
C GLY A 228 -37.54 -3.28 24.72
N LEU A 229 -37.39 -2.08 25.29
CA LEU A 229 -37.89 -1.82 26.67
C LEU A 229 -39.41 -1.67 26.75
N THR A 230 -40.08 -1.46 25.62
CA THR A 230 -41.54 -1.54 25.50
C THR A 230 -42.03 -3.00 25.45
N ALA A 231 -41.12 -3.99 25.60
CA ALA A 231 -41.35 -5.44 25.51
C ALA A 231 -42.26 -6.04 26.58
N ALA A 232 -43.56 -5.78 26.43
CA ALA A 232 -44.56 -6.82 26.69
C ALA A 232 -44.89 -7.63 25.41
N GLN A 233 -44.31 -7.32 24.24
CA GLN A 233 -44.81 -7.83 22.95
C GLN A 233 -43.75 -8.36 21.96
N GLY A 234 -42.46 -8.43 22.31
CA GLY A 234 -41.41 -8.92 21.41
C GLY A 234 -41.16 -7.98 20.23
N GLY A 235 -40.14 -7.13 20.34
CA GLY A 235 -39.80 -6.17 19.30
C GLY A 235 -38.87 -5.08 19.84
N GLY A 236 -37.83 -4.78 19.08
CA GLY A 236 -36.82 -3.75 19.24
C GLY A 236 -35.94 -3.77 17.98
N ASN A 237 -35.05 -2.79 17.84
CA ASN A 237 -34.14 -2.71 16.70
C ASN A 237 -33.19 -3.91 16.66
N ASP A 238 -32.93 -4.42 15.46
CA ASP A 238 -31.84 -5.34 15.16
C ASP A 238 -30.58 -4.55 14.84
N TYR A 239 -29.82 -4.19 15.86
CA TYR A 239 -28.59 -3.41 15.67
C TYR A 239 -27.50 -4.15 14.88
N ALA A 240 -27.54 -5.49 14.84
CA ALA A 240 -26.62 -6.24 14.00
C ALA A 240 -26.98 -6.06 12.52
N LEU A 241 -28.27 -6.16 12.17
CA LEU A 241 -28.75 -5.88 10.82
C LEU A 241 -28.60 -4.40 10.42
N ILE A 242 -28.76 -3.45 11.36
CA ILE A 242 -28.50 -2.03 11.08
C ILE A 242 -27.01 -1.79 10.79
N ARG A 243 -26.11 -2.39 11.57
CA ARG A 243 -24.66 -2.32 11.35
C ARG A 243 -24.30 -2.97 10.01
N ASP A 244 -24.63 -4.24 9.85
CA ASP A 244 -24.18 -5.07 8.72
C ASP A 244 -24.84 -4.63 7.40
N GLY A 245 -26.12 -4.25 7.50
CA GLY A 245 -27.06 -4.06 6.40
C GLY A 245 -27.57 -5.39 5.80
N PRO A 246 -28.71 -5.38 5.10
CA PRO A 246 -29.18 -6.53 4.34
C PRO A 246 -28.33 -6.76 3.08
N GLU A 247 -28.47 -7.92 2.45
CA GLU A 247 -27.92 -8.14 1.11
C GLU A 247 -28.56 -7.14 0.13
N THR A 248 -27.72 -6.47 -0.66
CA THR A 248 -28.17 -5.37 -1.54
C THR A 248 -27.46 -5.42 -2.88
N TYR A 249 -28.19 -5.09 -3.94
CA TYR A 249 -27.62 -4.62 -5.18
C TYR A 249 -27.17 -3.18 -4.98
N ARG A 250 -25.86 -2.97 -4.82
CA ARG A 250 -25.29 -1.65 -4.54
C ARG A 250 -24.74 -1.01 -5.81
N PRO A 251 -24.91 0.31 -6.01
CA PRO A 251 -24.38 1.00 -7.18
C PRO A 251 -22.85 1.07 -7.18
N SER A 252 -22.20 1.16 -6.01
CA SER A 252 -20.74 1.06 -5.86
C SER A 252 -20.23 -0.29 -6.39
N PHE A 253 -20.73 -1.37 -5.81
CA PHE A 253 -20.27 -2.72 -6.14
C PHE A 253 -20.51 -3.10 -7.60
N ASN A 254 -21.71 -2.86 -8.14
CA ASN A 254 -21.98 -3.18 -9.54
C ASN A 254 -21.19 -2.28 -10.50
N ALA A 255 -20.89 -1.02 -10.14
CA ALA A 255 -19.96 -0.19 -10.92
C ALA A 255 -18.53 -0.72 -10.89
N TYR A 256 -18.06 -1.25 -9.74
CA TYR A 256 -16.76 -1.94 -9.68
C TYR A 256 -16.73 -3.09 -10.67
N MET A 257 -17.76 -3.93 -10.68
CA MET A 257 -17.81 -5.10 -11.56
C MET A 257 -17.84 -4.70 -13.04
N VAL A 258 -18.64 -3.69 -13.43
CA VAL A 258 -18.62 -3.14 -14.80
C VAL A 258 -17.23 -2.62 -15.18
N ALA A 259 -16.61 -1.81 -14.31
CA ALA A 259 -15.30 -1.21 -14.59
C ALA A 259 -14.18 -2.26 -14.64
N ASN A 260 -14.23 -3.27 -13.78
CA ASN A 260 -13.29 -4.38 -13.76
C ASN A 260 -13.40 -5.23 -15.03
N ALA A 261 -14.62 -5.52 -15.50
CA ALA A 261 -14.85 -6.21 -16.76
C ALA A 261 -14.31 -5.41 -17.97
N ARG A 262 -14.51 -4.08 -17.99
CA ARG A 262 -13.93 -3.19 -19.01
C ARG A 262 -12.41 -3.13 -18.96
N ALA A 263 -11.82 -3.18 -17.77
CA ALA A 263 -10.37 -3.27 -17.61
C ALA A 263 -9.84 -4.59 -18.21
N ILE A 264 -10.47 -5.73 -17.93
CA ILE A 264 -10.12 -7.02 -18.55
C ILE A 264 -10.22 -6.95 -20.08
N SER A 265 -11.30 -6.36 -20.61
CA SER A 265 -11.46 -6.15 -22.06
C SER A 265 -10.29 -5.37 -22.66
N THR A 266 -9.91 -4.26 -22.02
CA THR A 266 -8.78 -3.42 -22.45
C THR A 266 -7.47 -4.21 -22.42
N VAL A 267 -7.19 -4.94 -21.33
CA VAL A 267 -5.96 -5.73 -21.19
C VAL A 267 -5.92 -6.90 -22.18
N ALA A 268 -7.06 -7.53 -22.47
CA ALA A 268 -7.16 -8.57 -23.49
C ALA A 268 -6.83 -8.04 -24.90
N SER A 269 -7.27 -6.83 -25.23
CA SER A 269 -6.90 -6.17 -26.48
C SER A 269 -5.40 -5.86 -26.54
N LEU A 270 -4.82 -5.34 -25.45
CA LEU A 270 -3.36 -5.13 -25.34
C LEU A 270 -2.55 -6.42 -25.48
N ALA A 271 -3.10 -7.55 -25.02
CA ALA A 271 -2.52 -8.89 -25.20
C ALA A 271 -2.75 -9.49 -26.59
N GLY A 272 -3.42 -8.78 -27.52
CA GLY A 272 -3.70 -9.24 -28.88
C GLY A 272 -4.83 -10.28 -28.96
N ASN A 273 -5.71 -10.35 -27.96
CA ASN A 273 -6.84 -11.28 -27.91
C ASN A 273 -8.17 -10.55 -28.11
N ASP A 274 -8.43 -10.13 -29.35
CA ASP A 274 -9.60 -9.33 -29.72
C ASP A 274 -10.94 -10.01 -29.38
N SER A 275 -11.04 -11.34 -29.55
CA SER A 275 -12.27 -12.08 -29.24
C SER A 275 -12.59 -12.09 -27.74
N LEU A 276 -11.55 -12.19 -26.89
CA LEU A 276 -11.72 -12.07 -25.45
C LEU A 276 -12.07 -10.64 -25.05
N ALA A 277 -11.44 -9.64 -25.69
CA ALA A 277 -11.75 -8.24 -25.46
C ALA A 277 -13.22 -7.91 -25.77
N GLU A 278 -13.72 -8.34 -26.93
CA GLU A 278 -15.12 -8.18 -27.33
C GLU A 278 -16.07 -8.87 -26.34
N ALA A 279 -15.80 -10.12 -25.97
CA ALA A 279 -16.65 -10.85 -25.02
C ALA A 279 -16.77 -10.16 -23.64
N TRP A 280 -15.67 -9.64 -23.11
CA TRP A 280 -15.69 -8.90 -21.84
C TRP A 280 -16.32 -7.51 -21.97
N SER A 281 -16.17 -6.85 -23.13
CA SER A 281 -16.85 -5.57 -23.40
C SER A 281 -18.37 -5.76 -23.43
N ASP A 282 -18.85 -6.75 -24.20
CA ASP A 282 -20.27 -7.07 -24.31
C ASP A 282 -20.87 -7.43 -22.95
N TYR A 283 -20.15 -8.24 -22.16
CA TYR A 283 -20.57 -8.59 -20.81
C TYR A 283 -20.65 -7.38 -19.87
N ALA A 284 -19.69 -6.45 -19.95
CA ALA A 284 -19.70 -5.24 -19.14
C ALA A 284 -20.86 -4.30 -19.50
N ASP A 285 -21.17 -4.15 -20.79
CA ASP A 285 -22.26 -3.30 -21.25
C ASP A 285 -23.64 -3.89 -20.90
N ASP A 286 -23.77 -5.21 -20.98
CA ASP A 286 -24.96 -5.94 -20.53
C ASP A 286 -25.16 -5.84 -19.01
N LEU A 287 -24.09 -5.97 -18.21
CA LEU A 287 -24.13 -5.73 -16.77
C LEU A 287 -24.51 -4.28 -16.43
N TYR A 288 -23.93 -3.31 -17.14
CA TYR A 288 -24.26 -1.89 -16.97
C TYR A 288 -25.74 -1.62 -17.29
N SER A 289 -26.30 -2.20 -18.36
CA SER A 289 -27.71 -2.03 -18.69
C SER A 289 -28.63 -2.51 -17.57
N ARG A 290 -28.35 -3.68 -17.00
CA ARG A 290 -29.13 -4.21 -15.87
C ARG A 290 -29.00 -3.35 -14.61
N MET A 291 -27.78 -2.86 -14.36
CA MET A 291 -27.51 -1.97 -13.25
C MET A 291 -28.31 -0.68 -13.40
N GLU A 292 -28.32 -0.08 -14.59
CA GLU A 292 -29.10 1.12 -14.89
C GLU A 292 -30.61 0.89 -14.71
N ASP A 293 -31.14 -0.22 -15.22
CA ASP A 293 -32.56 -0.55 -15.13
C ASP A 293 -33.05 -0.74 -13.68
N MET A 294 -32.21 -1.30 -12.80
CA MET A 294 -32.61 -1.62 -11.42
C MET A 294 -32.24 -0.53 -10.41
N LEU A 295 -31.01 -0.02 -10.48
CA LEU A 295 -30.40 0.78 -9.41
C LEU A 295 -30.48 2.29 -9.66
N TYR A 296 -30.94 2.72 -10.84
CA TYR A 296 -31.22 4.13 -11.06
C TYR A 296 -32.62 4.51 -10.58
N SER A 297 -32.72 5.57 -9.77
CA SER A 297 -33.98 6.17 -9.37
C SER A 297 -34.30 7.35 -10.27
N ASP A 298 -35.34 7.21 -11.10
CA ASP A 298 -35.87 8.32 -11.88
C ASP A 298 -36.50 9.40 -10.98
N GLU A 299 -37.00 9.02 -9.80
CA GLU A 299 -37.60 9.94 -8.82
C GLU A 299 -36.53 10.85 -8.19
N LEU A 300 -35.42 10.27 -7.72
CA LEU A 300 -34.31 11.04 -7.17
C LEU A 300 -33.37 11.59 -8.25
N ASN A 301 -33.50 11.09 -9.49
CA ASN A 301 -32.50 11.18 -10.55
C ASN A 301 -31.12 10.78 -10.02
N PHE A 302 -31.00 9.64 -9.35
CA PHE A 302 -29.78 9.26 -8.61
C PHE A 302 -29.63 7.73 -8.48
N TRP A 303 -28.41 7.26 -8.26
CA TRP A 303 -28.12 5.84 -8.02
C TRP A 303 -28.43 5.45 -6.57
N ILE A 304 -29.17 4.36 -6.37
CA ILE A 304 -29.60 3.88 -5.05
C ILE A 304 -29.33 2.38 -4.88
N ASP A 305 -29.34 1.92 -3.62
CA ASP A 305 -29.39 0.49 -3.31
C ASP A 305 -30.79 -0.08 -3.54
N VAL A 306 -30.83 -1.36 -3.89
CA VAL A 306 -32.05 -2.18 -3.87
C VAL A 306 -31.77 -3.43 -3.04
N VAL A 307 -32.63 -3.73 -2.05
CA VAL A 307 -32.45 -4.89 -1.17
C VAL A 307 -32.73 -6.18 -1.94
N GLU A 308 -31.77 -7.10 -1.93
CA GLU A 308 -31.83 -8.41 -2.60
C GLU A 308 -33.03 -9.23 -2.11
N GLY A 309 -33.62 -10.03 -3.00
CA GLY A 309 -34.82 -10.82 -2.68
C GLY A 309 -36.10 -10.02 -2.47
N SER A 310 -36.05 -8.69 -2.62
CA SER A 310 -37.18 -7.77 -2.47
C SER A 310 -37.19 -6.69 -3.56
N ASP A 311 -38.27 -5.92 -3.64
CA ASP A 311 -38.34 -4.71 -4.46
C ASP A 311 -38.10 -3.43 -3.62
N LEU A 312 -37.50 -3.55 -2.42
CA LEU A 312 -37.26 -2.41 -1.55
C LEU A 312 -36.13 -1.54 -2.09
N ARG A 313 -36.53 -0.41 -2.67
CA ARG A 313 -35.66 0.66 -3.14
C ARG A 313 -35.25 1.53 -1.96
N CYS A 314 -33.95 1.70 -1.74
CA CYS A 314 -33.41 2.53 -0.67
C CYS A 314 -33.34 3.99 -1.14
N GLU A 315 -34.49 4.65 -1.22
CA GLU A 315 -34.61 6.03 -1.71
C GLU A 315 -33.95 7.00 -0.71
N GLY A 316 -32.68 7.30 -0.96
CA GLY A 316 -31.88 8.32 -0.30
C GLY A 316 -30.52 8.44 -0.97
N ARG A 317 -30.08 9.65 -1.27
CA ARG A 317 -28.77 9.89 -1.90
C ARG A 317 -27.67 9.56 -0.89
N GLN A 318 -26.94 8.51 -1.20
CA GLN A 318 -25.69 8.16 -0.53
C GLN A 318 -24.50 8.50 -1.43
N LEU A 319 -23.35 8.80 -0.83
CA LEU A 319 -22.16 9.23 -1.57
C LEU A 319 -21.66 8.15 -2.55
N ILE A 320 -22.00 6.87 -2.32
CA ILE A 320 -21.77 5.77 -3.28
C ILE A 320 -22.39 5.99 -4.65
N GLY A 321 -23.40 6.85 -4.78
CA GLY A 321 -23.97 7.20 -6.09
C GLY A 321 -23.00 7.98 -7.00
N TYR A 322 -21.89 8.50 -6.46
CA TYR A 322 -20.82 9.14 -7.24
C TYR A 322 -19.78 8.14 -7.77
N PHE A 323 -19.73 6.93 -7.22
CA PHE A 323 -18.74 5.92 -7.56
C PHE A 323 -18.84 5.47 -9.02
N PRO A 324 -20.04 5.24 -9.59
CA PRO A 324 -20.17 4.90 -11.01
C PRO A 324 -19.44 5.89 -11.93
N TYR A 325 -19.57 7.20 -11.69
CA TYR A 325 -18.97 8.22 -12.56
C TYR A 325 -17.43 8.22 -12.50
N ARG A 326 -16.84 8.00 -11.31
CA ARG A 326 -15.37 7.84 -11.15
C ARG A 326 -14.84 6.66 -11.96
N LEU A 327 -15.67 5.64 -12.16
CA LEU A 327 -15.31 4.37 -12.78
C LEU A 327 -15.73 4.27 -14.25
N ASP A 328 -16.06 5.39 -14.89
CA ASP A 328 -16.54 5.44 -16.27
C ASP A 328 -17.88 4.70 -16.50
N VAL A 329 -18.72 4.60 -15.48
CA VAL A 329 -20.03 3.93 -15.50
C VAL A 329 -21.15 4.97 -15.35
N GLY A 330 -22.08 5.04 -16.32
CA GLY A 330 -23.19 6.00 -16.27
C GLY A 330 -22.75 7.46 -16.31
N THR A 331 -21.96 7.85 -17.30
CA THR A 331 -21.38 9.21 -17.42
C THR A 331 -22.18 10.15 -18.33
N ASN A 332 -23.36 9.73 -18.78
CA ASN A 332 -24.22 10.54 -19.64
C ASN A 332 -24.82 11.76 -18.91
N GLU A 333 -25.38 12.69 -19.69
CA GLU A 333 -25.90 13.97 -19.18
C GLU A 333 -26.97 13.79 -18.08
N THR A 334 -27.87 12.81 -18.20
CA THR A 334 -28.91 12.54 -17.19
C THR A 334 -28.30 12.21 -15.83
N LYS A 335 -27.33 11.29 -15.82
CA LYS A 335 -26.64 10.87 -14.59
C LYS A 335 -25.83 12.02 -13.99
N LEU A 336 -25.19 12.83 -14.83
CA LEU A 336 -24.49 14.04 -14.39
C LEU A 336 -25.42 15.03 -13.69
N ARG A 337 -26.60 15.33 -14.26
CA ARG A 337 -27.61 16.18 -13.60
C ARG A 337 -28.08 15.59 -12.25
N GLY A 338 -28.05 14.28 -12.14
CA GLY A 338 -28.33 13.56 -10.89
C GLY A 338 -27.34 13.84 -9.79
N LEU A 339 -26.04 13.76 -10.12
CA LEU A 339 -24.96 14.11 -9.20
C LEU A 339 -25.10 15.55 -8.72
N GLU A 340 -25.32 16.50 -9.63
CA GLU A 340 -25.52 17.91 -9.29
C GLU A 340 -26.65 18.15 -8.29
N ALA A 341 -27.73 17.38 -8.36
CA ALA A 341 -28.85 17.52 -7.44
C ALA A 341 -28.48 17.20 -5.98
N GLY A 342 -27.47 16.37 -5.75
CA GLY A 342 -26.96 16.05 -4.41
C GLY A 342 -26.01 17.10 -3.81
N LEU A 343 -25.62 18.12 -4.59
CA LEU A 343 -24.62 19.13 -4.19
C LEU A 343 -25.28 20.38 -3.57
N THR A 344 -26.05 20.19 -2.50
CA THR A 344 -26.67 21.27 -1.72
C THR A 344 -26.37 21.12 -0.23
N SER A 345 -26.61 22.18 0.54
CA SER A 345 -26.49 22.18 2.01
C SER A 345 -27.53 21.30 2.71
N GLU A 346 -28.64 21.00 2.05
CA GLU A 346 -29.68 20.09 2.54
C GLU A 346 -29.38 18.63 2.21
N HIS A 347 -28.45 18.39 1.28
CA HIS A 347 -28.06 17.04 0.86
C HIS A 347 -26.64 16.71 1.33
N LEU A 348 -25.64 16.64 0.45
CA LEU A 348 -24.33 16.07 0.77
C LEU A 348 -23.29 17.09 1.24
N LEU A 349 -23.51 18.40 1.10
CA LEU A 349 -22.49 19.41 1.36
C LEU A 349 -22.46 19.85 2.82
N THR A 350 -21.31 19.66 3.47
CA THR A 350 -21.02 20.17 4.82
C THR A 350 -19.67 20.88 4.90
N GLU A 351 -19.32 21.38 6.09
CA GLU A 351 -18.10 22.17 6.30
C GLU A 351 -16.83 21.30 6.27
N TYR A 352 -16.90 20.07 6.77
CA TYR A 352 -15.77 19.15 6.92
C TYR A 352 -15.90 17.92 6.03
N GLY A 353 -16.26 18.14 4.76
CA GLY A 353 -16.33 17.12 3.72
C GLY A 353 -17.76 16.79 3.26
N PRO A 354 -17.92 15.89 2.28
CA PRO A 354 -19.23 15.39 1.92
C PRO A 354 -19.74 14.39 2.97
N THR A 355 -21.05 14.40 3.26
CA THR A 355 -21.68 13.36 4.09
C THR A 355 -21.85 12.08 3.27
N THR A 356 -21.82 10.92 3.93
CA THR A 356 -22.09 9.63 3.23
C THR A 356 -23.57 9.40 2.92
N LEU A 357 -24.48 10.12 3.59
CA LEU A 357 -25.93 10.13 3.39
C LEU A 357 -26.43 11.58 3.38
N GLU A 358 -27.39 11.90 2.52
CA GLU A 358 -27.98 13.25 2.44
C GLU A 358 -28.63 13.70 3.75
N GLN A 359 -28.43 14.97 4.10
CA GLN A 359 -28.76 15.53 5.42
C GLN A 359 -30.26 15.60 5.73
N ASP A 360 -31.13 15.63 4.72
CA ASP A 360 -32.59 15.63 4.90
C ASP A 360 -33.19 14.21 5.03
N ASN A 361 -32.37 13.16 4.88
CA ASN A 361 -32.79 11.80 5.14
C ASN A 361 -33.05 11.58 6.65
N PRO A 362 -34.15 10.92 7.06
CA PRO A 362 -34.48 10.72 8.47
C PRO A 362 -33.45 9.91 9.27
N TYR A 363 -32.56 9.17 8.60
CA TYR A 363 -31.50 8.38 9.24
C TYR A 363 -30.15 9.09 9.26
N TYR A 364 -30.04 10.29 8.67
CA TYR A 364 -28.85 11.10 8.79
C TYR A 364 -28.67 11.55 10.24
N THR A 365 -27.42 11.47 10.70
CA THR A 365 -27.04 12.06 11.99
C THR A 365 -25.74 12.83 11.85
N GLU A 366 -25.76 14.09 12.28
CA GLU A 366 -24.57 14.94 12.41
C GLU A 366 -23.54 14.29 13.34
N PHE A 367 -24.00 13.81 14.50
CA PHE A 367 -23.20 13.09 15.49
C PHE A 367 -23.60 11.62 15.55
N LYS A 368 -22.60 10.74 15.65
CA LYS A 368 -22.82 9.31 15.85
C LYS A 368 -23.62 9.04 17.14
N ASN A 369 -24.59 8.14 17.05
CA ASN A 369 -25.37 7.69 18.22
C ASN A 369 -24.68 6.55 19.01
N THR A 370 -23.42 6.26 18.71
CA THR A 370 -22.59 5.19 19.29
C THR A 370 -21.15 5.66 19.44
N THR A 371 -20.41 5.01 20.34
CA THR A 371 -18.95 5.20 20.47
C THR A 371 -18.15 4.36 19.47
N ASN A 372 -18.80 3.46 18.71
CA ASN A 372 -18.16 2.70 17.64
C ASN A 372 -17.54 3.67 16.61
N CYS A 373 -16.38 3.35 16.05
CA CYS A 373 -15.77 4.14 14.98
C CYS A 373 -16.73 4.25 13.80
N CYS A 374 -17.30 3.12 13.40
CA CYS A 374 -17.53 2.98 12.00
C CYS A 374 -19.03 3.10 11.75
N VAL A 375 -19.44 4.27 11.26
CA VAL A 375 -20.85 4.59 10.98
C VAL A 375 -20.94 5.39 9.68
N TRP A 376 -21.67 4.85 8.70
CA TRP A 376 -21.78 5.38 7.34
C TRP A 376 -23.13 6.06 7.02
N ASN A 377 -23.85 6.55 8.04
CA ASN A 377 -25.13 7.25 7.89
C ASN A 377 -25.02 8.78 7.84
N GLY A 378 -23.84 9.34 7.52
CA GLY A 378 -23.67 10.80 7.43
C GLY A 378 -22.28 11.33 7.76
N GLN A 379 -21.43 10.53 8.42
CA GLN A 379 -20.04 10.93 8.70
C GLN A 379 -19.25 11.11 7.40
N SER A 380 -18.22 11.96 7.40
CA SER A 380 -17.36 12.14 6.22
C SER A 380 -16.19 11.16 6.27
N TRP A 381 -16.07 10.32 5.24
CA TRP A 381 -15.02 9.30 5.15
C TRP A 381 -13.99 9.68 4.08
N PRO A 382 -12.69 9.72 4.40
CA PRO A 382 -11.62 9.93 3.41
C PRO A 382 -11.72 8.98 2.21
N PHE A 383 -12.12 7.72 2.43
CA PHE A 383 -12.38 6.72 1.40
C PHE A 383 -13.33 7.25 0.31
N SER A 384 -14.59 7.57 0.67
CA SER A 384 -15.56 8.06 -0.31
C SER A 384 -15.30 9.49 -0.75
N THR A 385 -14.68 10.32 0.09
CA THR A 385 -14.28 11.69 -0.27
C THR A 385 -13.26 11.66 -1.41
N SER A 386 -12.33 10.71 -1.40
CA SER A 386 -11.35 10.56 -2.48
C SER A 386 -11.99 10.17 -3.82
N VAL A 387 -12.98 9.27 -3.80
CA VAL A 387 -13.76 8.90 -4.99
C VAL A 387 -14.60 10.07 -5.50
N TYR A 388 -15.25 10.80 -4.58
CA TYR A 388 -16.04 11.99 -4.85
C TYR A 388 -15.20 13.08 -5.54
N LEU A 389 -14.01 13.37 -5.02
CA LEU A 389 -13.10 14.36 -5.61
C LEU A 389 -12.64 13.96 -7.02
N GLY A 390 -12.38 12.68 -7.27
CA GLY A 390 -12.07 12.18 -8.62
C GLY A 390 -13.21 12.39 -9.61
N THR A 391 -14.46 12.17 -9.19
CA THR A 391 -15.65 12.46 -9.99
C THR A 391 -15.77 13.96 -10.29
N LEU A 392 -15.66 14.81 -9.27
CA LEU A 392 -15.73 16.26 -9.44
C LEU A 392 -14.64 16.78 -10.38
N ALA A 393 -13.41 16.32 -10.20
CA ALA A 393 -12.27 16.78 -10.98
C ALA A 393 -12.46 16.47 -12.47
N ARG A 394 -12.92 15.26 -12.80
CA ARG A 394 -13.22 14.89 -14.18
C ARG A 394 -14.27 15.80 -14.81
N ILE A 395 -15.39 16.01 -14.13
CA ILE A 395 -16.51 16.84 -14.62
C ILE A 395 -16.05 18.29 -14.82
N ALA A 396 -15.36 18.85 -13.82
CA ALA A 396 -14.86 20.22 -13.85
C ALA A 396 -13.85 20.46 -14.97
N ARG A 397 -12.93 19.50 -15.16
CA ARG A 397 -11.83 19.59 -16.14
C ARG A 397 -12.32 19.61 -17.58
N ASP A 398 -13.38 18.86 -17.87
CA ASP A 398 -13.98 18.80 -19.20
C ASP A 398 -15.13 19.81 -19.39
N GLY A 399 -15.44 20.62 -18.38
CA GLY A 399 -16.44 21.68 -18.45
C GLY A 399 -17.85 21.15 -18.69
N LEU A 400 -18.18 20.00 -18.11
CA LEU A 400 -19.45 19.30 -18.38
C LEU A 400 -20.63 19.85 -17.55
N SER A 401 -20.35 20.69 -16.55
CA SER A 401 -21.31 21.19 -15.56
C SER A 401 -21.11 22.67 -15.26
N ASP A 402 -22.21 23.40 -15.11
CA ASP A 402 -22.22 24.77 -14.60
C ASP A 402 -22.17 24.84 -13.06
N ILE A 403 -22.36 23.70 -12.37
CA ILE A 403 -22.33 23.58 -10.90
C ILE A 403 -20.96 23.04 -10.45
N ILE A 404 -20.57 21.90 -11.00
CA ILE A 404 -19.29 21.23 -10.75
C ILE A 404 -18.23 21.89 -11.63
N THR A 405 -17.83 23.09 -11.21
CA THR A 405 -16.81 23.91 -11.86
C THR A 405 -15.44 23.67 -11.22
N PRO A 406 -14.33 24.12 -11.84
CA PRO A 406 -13.02 24.12 -11.18
C PRO A 406 -13.04 24.81 -9.81
N ALA A 407 -13.78 25.92 -9.66
CA ALA A 407 -13.91 26.61 -8.39
C ALA A 407 -14.58 25.73 -7.31
N PHE A 408 -15.64 25.01 -7.69
CA PHE A 408 -16.32 24.07 -6.79
C PHE A 408 -15.42 22.90 -6.39
N PHE A 409 -14.72 22.28 -7.35
CA PHE A 409 -13.73 21.24 -7.05
C PHE A 409 -12.66 21.72 -6.04
N ASN A 410 -12.11 22.92 -6.26
CA ASN A 410 -11.10 23.48 -5.35
C ASN A 410 -11.64 23.73 -3.94
N GLN A 411 -12.90 24.14 -3.82
CA GLN A 411 -13.55 24.28 -2.52
C GLN A 411 -13.60 22.93 -1.77
N GLU A 412 -14.02 21.86 -2.44
CA GLU A 412 -14.11 20.53 -1.83
C GLU A 412 -12.72 19.92 -1.55
N MET A 413 -11.74 20.12 -2.44
CA MET A 413 -10.35 19.72 -2.20
C MET A 413 -9.73 20.45 -0.99
N SER A 414 -10.06 21.74 -0.80
CA SER A 414 -9.64 22.51 0.37
C SER A 414 -10.27 21.98 1.67
N LYS A 415 -11.55 21.57 1.64
CA LYS A 415 -12.19 20.90 2.79
C LYS A 415 -11.49 19.58 3.12
N TYR A 416 -11.19 18.75 2.12
CA TYR A 416 -10.49 17.49 2.35
C TYR A 416 -9.08 17.70 2.90
N THR A 417 -8.36 18.71 2.41
CA THR A 417 -7.06 19.10 2.98
C THR A 417 -7.20 19.55 4.44
N ARG A 418 -8.23 20.34 4.76
CA ARG A 418 -8.50 20.79 6.14
C ARG A 418 -8.80 19.64 7.09
N THR A 419 -9.54 18.62 6.65
CA THR A 419 -9.86 17.47 7.52
C THR A 419 -8.66 16.58 7.77
N ASN A 420 -7.55 16.70 7.01
CA ASN A 420 -6.30 16.00 7.28
C ASN A 420 -5.42 16.71 8.34
N TYR A 421 -6.05 17.28 9.37
CA TYR A 421 -5.38 17.90 10.50
C TYR A 421 -5.98 17.43 11.83
N LYS A 422 -5.17 17.49 12.88
CA LYS A 422 -5.59 17.37 14.27
C LYS A 422 -4.70 18.29 15.11
N ASP A 423 -5.31 19.16 15.90
CA ASP A 423 -4.60 20.14 16.74
C ASP A 423 -3.58 21.02 15.98
N GLY A 424 -3.87 21.31 14.70
CA GLY A 424 -3.02 22.13 13.84
C GLY A 424 -1.81 21.40 13.23
N VAL A 425 -1.72 20.08 13.37
CA VAL A 425 -0.69 19.23 12.76
C VAL A 425 -1.35 18.29 11.73
N PRO A 426 -0.72 18.04 10.57
CA PRO A 426 -1.23 17.04 9.63
C PRO A 426 -1.49 15.69 10.30
N TYR A 427 -2.67 15.13 10.06
CA TYR A 427 -3.15 13.91 10.69
C TYR A 427 -4.28 13.27 9.87
N THR A 428 -4.28 11.95 9.73
CA THR A 428 -5.38 11.19 9.11
C THR A 428 -5.80 10.06 10.05
N ALA A 429 -7.12 9.89 10.22
CA ALA A 429 -7.73 8.72 10.84
C ALA A 429 -8.92 8.22 10.00
N GLU A 430 -9.83 7.44 10.60
CA GLU A 430 -10.84 6.67 9.86
C GLU A 430 -11.94 7.55 9.25
N SER A 431 -12.54 8.43 10.05
CA SER A 431 -13.67 9.28 9.62
C SER A 431 -13.74 10.60 10.39
N HIS A 432 -14.38 11.61 9.80
CA HIS A 432 -14.54 12.94 10.35
C HIS A 432 -16.01 13.31 10.56
N TYR A 433 -16.30 14.06 11.64
CA TYR A 433 -17.62 14.66 11.82
C TYR A 433 -17.87 15.70 10.72
N PRO A 434 -19.03 15.69 10.05
CA PRO A 434 -19.24 16.55 8.86
C PRO A 434 -19.36 18.05 9.18
N THR A 435 -19.71 18.42 10.42
CA THR A 435 -20.08 19.79 10.82
C THR A 435 -19.17 20.41 11.88
N ILE A 436 -18.24 19.65 12.46
CA ILE A 436 -17.28 20.15 13.44
C ILE A 436 -15.88 19.63 13.12
N ASP A 437 -14.86 20.40 13.51
CA ASP A 437 -13.43 20.07 13.33
C ASP A 437 -12.97 18.97 14.29
N MET A 438 -13.40 17.73 14.06
CA MET A 438 -13.08 16.60 14.91
C MET A 438 -13.19 15.29 14.14
N TRP A 439 -12.19 14.42 14.31
CA TRP A 439 -12.26 13.04 13.85
C TRP A 439 -13.34 12.28 14.62
N SER A 440 -14.23 11.62 13.89
CA SER A 440 -15.26 10.73 14.45
C SER A 440 -14.72 9.31 14.68
N GLY A 441 -13.80 8.81 13.87
CA GLY A 441 -13.13 7.52 14.05
C GLY A 441 -11.63 7.72 14.34
N ASP A 442 -11.27 7.75 15.62
CA ASP A 442 -9.94 8.14 16.10
C ASP A 442 -9.57 7.36 17.38
N THR A 443 -9.37 6.05 17.23
CA THR A 443 -8.99 5.14 18.31
C THR A 443 -7.47 5.13 18.47
N THR A 444 -7.00 5.38 19.70
CA THR A 444 -5.56 5.45 20.00
C THR A 444 -4.83 4.12 19.74
N ASN A 445 -3.63 4.21 19.16
CA ASN A 445 -2.79 3.09 18.75
C ASN A 445 -3.50 2.14 17.76
N HIS A 446 -4.32 2.71 16.88
CA HIS A 446 -5.13 1.96 15.90
C HIS A 446 -5.44 2.79 14.65
N SER A 447 -6.10 3.93 14.83
CA SER A 447 -6.61 4.76 13.73
C SER A 447 -5.61 5.80 13.24
N GLU A 448 -4.51 6.04 13.96
CA GLU A 448 -3.48 6.98 13.54
C GLU A 448 -2.88 6.58 12.19
N ASN A 449 -2.73 7.56 11.30
CA ASN A 449 -2.13 7.39 9.98
C ASN A 449 -2.90 6.42 9.06
N TYR A 450 -4.21 6.25 9.24
CA TYR A 450 -4.99 5.28 8.48
C TYR A 450 -4.91 5.47 6.95
N LEU A 451 -4.51 4.42 6.21
CA LEU A 451 -4.36 4.46 4.76
C LEU A 451 -5.58 3.83 4.07
N HIS A 452 -6.71 4.53 4.13
CA HIS A 452 -7.99 4.09 3.52
C HIS A 452 -8.48 5.05 2.44
N SER A 453 -7.59 5.85 1.87
CA SER A 453 -7.94 6.91 0.92
C SER A 453 -6.76 7.36 0.09
N THR A 454 -7.01 8.07 -1.01
CA THR A 454 -5.96 8.73 -1.79
C THR A 454 -5.80 10.20 -1.38
N TYR A 455 -4.59 10.75 -1.51
CA TYR A 455 -4.30 12.19 -1.41
C TYR A 455 -3.24 12.60 -2.43
N MET A 456 -2.13 11.86 -2.55
CA MET A 456 -1.12 12.08 -3.60
C MET A 456 -1.76 12.01 -4.99
N ASP A 457 -2.59 10.98 -5.22
CA ASP A 457 -3.28 10.84 -6.50
C ASP A 457 -4.28 11.98 -6.76
N ASN A 458 -4.94 12.49 -5.71
CA ASN A 458 -5.81 13.66 -5.82
C ASN A 458 -5.02 14.93 -6.16
N VAL A 459 -3.82 15.11 -5.60
CA VAL A 459 -2.96 16.24 -5.94
C VAL A 459 -2.52 16.15 -7.42
N PHE A 460 -2.03 15.00 -7.87
CA PHE A 460 -1.49 14.87 -9.23
C PHE A 460 -2.57 14.80 -10.32
N THR A 461 -3.56 13.92 -10.18
CA THR A 461 -4.53 13.68 -11.26
C THR A 461 -5.76 14.57 -11.21
N ASN A 462 -6.14 15.02 -10.02
CA ASN A 462 -7.34 15.83 -9.85
C ASN A 462 -6.98 17.32 -9.82
N PHE A 463 -6.11 17.75 -8.93
CA PHE A 463 -5.75 19.16 -8.78
C PHE A 463 -4.83 19.66 -9.90
N PHE A 464 -3.65 19.06 -10.08
CA PHE A 464 -2.76 19.38 -11.20
C PHE A 464 -3.27 18.83 -12.54
N GLY A 465 -4.21 17.89 -12.49
CA GLY A 465 -4.95 17.46 -13.68
C GLY A 465 -4.14 16.61 -14.64
N ILE A 466 -3.11 15.89 -14.16
CA ILE A 466 -2.36 14.92 -14.96
C ILE A 466 -3.29 13.78 -15.34
N ILE A 467 -3.32 13.40 -16.61
CA ILE A 467 -4.19 12.36 -17.15
C ILE A 467 -3.32 11.23 -17.69
N PRO A 468 -2.99 10.22 -16.86
CA PRO A 468 -2.25 9.06 -17.33
C PRO A 468 -2.98 8.35 -18.47
N SER A 469 -2.24 7.98 -19.51
CA SER A 469 -2.71 7.09 -20.57
C SER A 469 -1.58 6.16 -21.02
N LEU A 470 -1.91 5.14 -21.80
CA LEU A 470 -0.91 4.25 -22.41
C LEU A 470 -0.30 4.83 -23.69
N ASP A 471 -0.68 6.05 -24.08
CA ASP A 471 -0.15 6.72 -25.27
C ASP A 471 1.21 7.37 -24.97
N ASP A 472 2.00 7.63 -26.01
CA ASP A 472 3.30 8.29 -25.90
C ASP A 472 3.22 9.82 -25.65
N ASN A 473 2.14 10.29 -25.02
CA ASN A 473 1.92 11.71 -24.73
C ASN A 473 1.72 11.95 -23.24
N PHE A 474 2.29 13.04 -22.76
CA PHE A 474 1.94 13.63 -21.48
C PHE A 474 0.73 14.57 -21.65
N VAL A 475 -0.36 14.26 -20.96
CA VAL A 475 -1.59 15.06 -20.96
C VAL A 475 -1.85 15.62 -19.57
N MET A 476 -2.11 16.92 -19.51
CA MET A 476 -2.44 17.63 -18.27
C MET A 476 -3.52 18.67 -18.55
N LYS A 477 -4.53 18.75 -17.71
CA LYS A 477 -5.55 19.82 -17.74
C LYS A 477 -5.75 20.35 -16.32
N PRO A 478 -4.97 21.37 -15.90
CA PRO A 478 -4.96 21.81 -14.51
C PRO A 478 -6.32 22.35 -14.06
N LEU A 479 -6.68 22.03 -12.81
CA LEU A 479 -7.82 22.62 -12.10
C LEU A 479 -7.40 23.75 -11.14
N VAL A 480 -6.13 24.14 -11.16
CA VAL A 480 -5.62 25.31 -10.45
C VAL A 480 -6.48 26.54 -10.78
N PRO A 481 -7.01 27.28 -9.79
CA PRO A 481 -7.93 28.37 -10.06
C PRO A 481 -7.25 29.51 -10.86
N PRO A 482 -7.86 30.00 -11.96
CA PRO A 482 -7.37 31.17 -12.67
C PRO A 482 -7.47 32.42 -11.78
N ASP A 483 -6.51 33.35 -11.91
CA ASP A 483 -6.40 34.59 -11.11
C ASP A 483 -6.25 34.37 -9.59
N SER A 484 -5.70 33.22 -9.18
CA SER A 484 -5.41 32.90 -7.77
C SER A 484 -3.97 33.24 -7.36
N GLU A 485 -3.63 33.03 -6.08
CA GLU A 485 -2.26 33.14 -5.56
C GLU A 485 -1.28 32.10 -6.16
N TRP A 486 -1.78 31.16 -6.97
CA TRP A 486 -1.01 30.14 -7.70
C TRP A 486 -0.23 30.71 -8.90
N SER A 487 0.57 31.75 -8.64
CA SER A 487 1.52 32.33 -9.59
C SER A 487 2.73 31.43 -9.84
N TYR A 488 2.93 30.41 -9.01
CA TYR A 488 3.98 29.41 -9.16
C TYR A 488 3.54 28.05 -8.61
N PHE A 489 4.14 26.97 -9.11
CA PHE A 489 4.24 25.66 -8.45
C PHE A 489 5.31 24.82 -9.16
N MET A 490 5.84 23.82 -8.47
CA MET A 490 6.71 22.81 -9.07
C MET A 490 6.27 21.42 -8.65
N ILE A 491 6.33 20.47 -9.59
CA ILE A 491 6.33 19.02 -9.32
C ILE A 491 7.64 18.51 -9.88
N GLU A 492 8.51 17.98 -9.04
CA GLU A 492 9.86 17.58 -9.40
C GLU A 492 10.07 16.08 -9.22
N ASN A 493 10.68 15.44 -10.22
CA ASN A 493 10.98 14.00 -10.25
C ASN A 493 9.75 13.08 -10.14
N LEU A 494 8.66 13.45 -10.82
CA LEU A 494 7.46 12.62 -10.98
C LEU A 494 7.77 11.41 -11.87
N PRO A 495 7.64 10.16 -11.39
CA PRO A 495 7.81 8.99 -12.24
C PRO A 495 6.65 8.89 -13.25
N TYR A 496 6.98 8.77 -14.54
CA TYR A 496 6.02 8.60 -15.61
C TYR A 496 6.65 7.86 -16.79
N HIS A 497 6.06 6.73 -17.19
CA HIS A 497 6.49 5.94 -18.37
C HIS A 497 7.98 5.54 -18.35
N GLY A 498 8.50 5.14 -17.18
CA GLY A 498 9.91 4.75 -17.00
C GLY A 498 10.91 5.92 -17.01
N SER A 499 10.44 7.14 -16.83
CA SER A 499 11.24 8.38 -16.82
C SER A 499 10.87 9.25 -15.62
N LEU A 500 11.66 10.29 -15.33
CA LEU A 500 11.34 11.32 -14.32
C LEU A 500 10.95 12.62 -15.00
N LEU A 501 9.74 13.09 -14.74
CA LEU A 501 9.23 14.37 -15.23
C LEU A 501 9.32 15.45 -14.16
N THR A 502 9.65 16.67 -14.60
CA THR A 502 9.60 17.87 -13.75
C THR A 502 8.75 18.94 -14.43
N LEU A 503 7.74 19.42 -13.72
CA LEU A 503 6.80 20.43 -14.15
C LEU A 503 7.05 21.71 -13.36
N VAL A 504 7.29 22.82 -14.06
CA VAL A 504 7.53 24.12 -13.44
C VAL A 504 6.53 25.11 -14.00
N TRP A 505 5.63 25.59 -13.16
CA TRP A 505 4.83 26.79 -13.44
C TRP A 505 5.45 27.96 -12.68
N ASP A 506 5.89 28.97 -13.42
CA ASP A 506 6.38 30.23 -12.86
C ASP A 506 5.87 31.37 -13.74
N GLN A 507 4.85 32.10 -13.26
CA GLN A 507 4.10 33.06 -14.07
C GLN A 507 4.98 34.19 -14.63
N ASP A 508 6.02 34.61 -13.90
CA ASP A 508 6.92 35.70 -14.31
C ASP A 508 8.40 35.29 -14.44
N GLY A 509 8.72 34.04 -14.11
CA GLY A 509 10.07 33.48 -14.23
C GLY A 509 11.01 33.95 -13.13
N THR A 510 10.48 34.43 -12.00
CA THR A 510 11.30 34.98 -10.90
C THR A 510 11.31 34.12 -9.65
N HIS A 511 10.46 33.09 -9.57
CA HIS A 511 10.33 32.26 -8.38
C HIS A 511 11.40 31.16 -8.31
N TYR A 512 11.68 30.49 -9.44
CA TYR A 512 12.60 29.35 -9.48
C TYR A 512 13.90 29.62 -10.24
N ASP A 513 14.99 28.97 -9.81
CA ASP A 513 16.22 28.83 -10.60
C ASP A 513 16.31 27.42 -11.19
N CYS A 514 15.79 27.24 -12.41
CA CYS A 514 15.75 25.94 -13.08
C CYS A 514 17.05 25.65 -13.82
N GLY A 515 18.18 25.68 -13.11
CA GLY A 515 19.51 25.49 -13.70
C GLY A 515 19.87 26.58 -14.72
N GLY A 516 19.43 27.83 -14.47
CA GLY A 516 19.63 28.98 -15.35
C GLY A 516 18.57 29.17 -16.45
N ASN A 517 17.56 28.29 -16.55
CA ASN A 517 16.42 28.48 -17.46
C ASN A 517 15.19 29.03 -16.72
N ASN A 518 15.19 30.33 -16.44
CA ASN A 518 14.14 30.98 -15.64
C ASN A 518 13.06 31.60 -16.54
N SER A 519 12.55 30.80 -17.49
CA SER A 519 11.56 31.25 -18.46
C SER A 519 10.18 31.33 -17.82
N ALA A 520 9.54 32.49 -17.87
CA ALA A 520 8.15 32.67 -17.47
C ALA A 520 7.21 31.74 -18.25
N GLY A 521 6.32 31.02 -17.56
CA GLY A 521 5.35 30.10 -18.13
C GLY A 521 5.38 28.72 -17.47
N LEU A 522 4.74 27.75 -18.14
CA LEU A 522 4.77 26.33 -17.80
C LEU A 522 5.87 25.64 -18.61
N SER A 523 6.80 24.96 -17.94
CA SER A 523 7.91 24.23 -18.53
C SER A 523 7.89 22.77 -18.06
N LEU A 524 8.09 21.83 -18.98
CA LEU A 524 8.15 20.40 -18.69
C LEU A 524 9.52 19.84 -19.09
N TYR A 525 10.14 19.13 -18.15
CA TYR A 525 11.42 18.46 -18.29
C TYR A 525 11.22 16.95 -18.20
N SER A 526 12.04 16.19 -18.91
CA SER A 526 12.19 14.75 -18.74
C SER A 526 13.67 14.44 -18.54
N ASN A 527 13.99 13.74 -17.46
CA ASN A 527 15.37 13.40 -17.07
C ASN A 527 16.32 14.63 -17.14
N GLY A 528 15.86 15.78 -16.64
CA GLY A 528 16.60 17.04 -16.67
C GLY A 528 16.60 17.81 -17.98
N THR A 529 15.99 17.30 -19.05
CA THR A 529 15.96 17.97 -20.36
C THR A 529 14.58 18.58 -20.64
N LEU A 530 14.53 19.88 -20.92
CA LEU A 530 13.30 20.57 -21.32
C LEU A 530 12.77 20.02 -22.65
N PHE A 531 11.50 19.63 -22.69
CA PHE A 531 10.86 19.14 -23.92
C PHE A 531 9.57 19.89 -24.30
N HIS A 532 8.94 20.59 -23.35
CA HIS A 532 7.75 21.40 -23.62
C HIS A 532 7.79 22.71 -22.83
N HIS A 533 7.29 23.78 -23.44
CA HIS A 533 7.12 25.07 -22.79
C HIS A 533 5.91 25.83 -23.37
N GLN A 534 5.14 26.50 -22.53
CA GLN A 534 4.05 27.38 -22.93
C GLN A 534 3.93 28.61 -21.99
N PRO A 535 3.54 29.79 -22.50
CA PRO A 535 3.57 31.04 -21.73
C PRO A 535 2.49 31.15 -20.65
N HIS A 536 1.49 30.27 -20.64
CA HIS A 536 0.35 30.33 -19.73
C HIS A 536 0.02 28.95 -19.17
N LEU A 537 -0.43 28.90 -17.92
CA LEU A 537 -0.97 27.69 -17.33
C LEU A 537 -2.28 27.34 -18.04
N GLY A 538 -2.36 26.12 -18.55
CA GLY A 538 -3.50 25.63 -19.30
C GLY A 538 -3.27 24.20 -19.80
N PRO A 539 -4.22 23.63 -20.57
CA PRO A 539 -4.09 22.27 -21.07
C PRO A 539 -2.79 22.00 -21.82
N VAL A 540 -2.18 20.86 -21.53
CA VAL A 540 -1.00 20.30 -22.19
C VAL A 540 -1.39 19.00 -22.88
N ASN A 541 -0.90 18.84 -24.11
CA ASN A 541 -0.80 17.55 -24.78
C ASN A 541 0.52 17.56 -25.55
N ALA A 542 1.54 16.92 -24.98
CA ALA A 542 2.91 16.93 -25.50
C ALA A 542 3.43 15.51 -25.67
N THR A 543 3.99 15.20 -26.82
CA THR A 543 4.67 13.92 -27.07
C THR A 543 5.89 13.80 -26.17
N LEU A 544 6.04 12.66 -25.51
CA LEU A 544 7.19 12.37 -24.66
C LEU A 544 8.47 12.31 -25.51
N PRO A 545 9.61 12.87 -25.04
CA PRO A 545 10.83 12.99 -25.84
C PRO A 545 11.66 11.70 -25.87
N PHE A 546 11.08 10.55 -25.49
CA PHE A 546 11.75 9.26 -25.35
C PHE A 546 10.82 8.11 -25.80
N ASP A 547 11.40 6.94 -26.03
CA ASP A 547 10.66 5.71 -26.29
C ASP A 547 10.14 5.16 -24.95
N THR A 548 8.83 5.31 -24.71
CA THR A 548 8.15 4.95 -23.46
C THR A 548 8.26 3.46 -23.15
N ALA A 549 8.11 2.62 -24.18
CA ALA A 549 8.18 1.17 -24.06
C ALA A 549 9.60 0.72 -23.69
N ALA A 550 10.63 1.29 -24.34
CA ALA A 550 12.02 1.00 -24.01
C ALA A 550 12.39 1.47 -22.59
N ALA A 551 11.91 2.65 -22.18
CA ALA A 551 12.15 3.19 -20.84
C ALA A 551 11.50 2.32 -19.74
N ALA A 552 10.21 1.99 -19.90
CA ALA A 552 9.49 1.10 -19.00
C ALA A 552 10.15 -0.29 -18.92
N GLN A 553 10.54 -0.87 -20.05
CA GLN A 553 11.24 -2.16 -20.08
C GLN A 553 12.61 -2.10 -19.40
N HIS A 554 13.36 -1.01 -19.56
CA HIS A 554 14.64 -0.85 -18.90
C HIS A 554 14.49 -0.78 -17.38
N LEU A 555 13.50 -0.03 -16.87
CA LEU A 555 13.19 0.02 -15.45
C LEU A 555 12.74 -1.37 -14.93
N ALA A 556 11.86 -2.06 -15.65
CA ALA A 556 11.40 -3.40 -15.30
C ALA A 556 12.49 -4.47 -15.32
N SER A 557 13.59 -4.25 -16.05
CA SER A 557 14.75 -5.18 -16.10
C SER A 557 15.67 -5.09 -14.89
N LYS A 558 15.49 -4.09 -14.02
CA LYS A 558 16.34 -3.89 -12.84
C LYS A 558 16.07 -4.99 -11.81
N PRO A 559 17.11 -5.49 -11.13
CA PRO A 559 16.93 -6.50 -10.11
C PRO A 559 16.13 -5.92 -8.94
N GLN A 560 15.13 -6.65 -8.50
CA GLN A 560 14.43 -6.39 -7.25
C GLN A 560 15.18 -7.10 -6.13
N TRP A 561 15.84 -6.32 -5.28
CA TRP A 561 16.56 -6.85 -4.12
C TRP A 561 15.58 -7.46 -3.13
N GLN A 562 16.01 -8.50 -2.41
CA GLN A 562 15.17 -9.29 -1.54
C GLN A 562 15.55 -9.08 -0.07
N ASN A 563 14.60 -8.68 0.79
CA ASN A 563 14.82 -8.71 2.24
C ASN A 563 14.54 -10.12 2.77
N ILE A 564 15.58 -10.82 3.17
CA ILE A 564 15.54 -12.23 3.58
C ILE A 564 15.38 -12.44 5.09
N LEU A 565 15.21 -11.36 5.85
CA LEU A 565 14.99 -11.41 7.30
C LEU A 565 13.52 -11.18 7.69
N ALA A 566 12.74 -10.55 6.81
CA ALA A 566 11.31 -10.37 7.01
C ALA A 566 10.59 -11.70 7.12
N ASN A 567 9.70 -11.80 8.11
CA ASN A 567 8.91 -12.99 8.36
C ASN A 567 7.50 -12.56 8.78
N PRO A 568 6.50 -12.72 7.90
CA PRO A 568 5.14 -12.26 8.18
C PRO A 568 4.45 -13.17 9.21
N ASN A 569 5.03 -14.33 9.51
CA ASN A 569 4.47 -15.33 10.42
C ASN A 569 4.94 -15.18 11.89
N VAL A 570 5.68 -14.12 12.23
CA VAL A 570 6.08 -13.89 13.62
C VAL A 570 4.90 -13.40 14.47
N PRO A 571 4.81 -13.76 15.78
CA PRO A 571 5.72 -14.62 16.56
C PRO A 571 5.51 -16.13 16.39
N TRP A 572 4.58 -16.56 15.54
CA TRP A 572 4.07 -17.93 15.54
C TRP A 572 4.94 -18.94 14.78
N ALA A 573 5.86 -18.47 13.93
CA ALA A 573 6.61 -19.30 13.01
C ALA A 573 8.13 -19.19 13.11
N GLY A 574 8.79 -20.17 12.47
CA GLY A 574 10.24 -20.41 12.49
C GLY A 574 11.08 -19.34 11.79
N TYR A 575 11.87 -19.75 10.80
CA TYR A 575 12.85 -18.88 10.15
C TYR A 575 12.25 -18.03 9.02
N PRO A 576 12.86 -16.87 8.70
CA PRO A 576 13.92 -16.23 9.47
C PRO A 576 13.38 -15.67 10.82
N ASN A 577 14.23 -15.61 11.85
CA ASN A 577 13.80 -15.22 13.20
C ASN A 577 14.82 -14.29 13.86
N VAL A 578 14.31 -13.27 14.56
CA VAL A 578 15.08 -12.39 15.44
C VAL A 578 14.68 -12.62 16.89
N SER A 579 15.69 -12.91 17.72
CA SER A 579 15.50 -13.15 19.15
C SER A 579 16.50 -12.37 20.01
N THR A 580 16.13 -12.14 21.26
CA THR A 580 17.03 -11.56 22.25
C THR A 580 16.65 -12.02 23.65
N SER A 581 17.60 -11.95 24.58
CA SER A 581 17.41 -12.35 25.98
C SER A 581 16.58 -11.37 26.82
N TRP A 582 16.25 -10.20 26.29
CA TRP A 582 15.55 -9.14 27.03
C TRP A 582 14.51 -8.43 26.16
N CYS A 583 13.40 -8.06 26.78
CA CYS A 583 12.53 -7.01 26.29
C CYS A 583 11.86 -6.31 27.47
N LEU A 584 11.31 -5.12 27.24
CA LEU A 584 10.61 -4.38 28.28
C LEU A 584 9.32 -5.13 28.69
N ASN A 585 9.31 -5.60 29.94
CA ASN A 585 8.19 -6.26 30.60
C ASN A 585 8.01 -5.67 32.00
N PRO A 586 7.28 -4.53 32.13
CA PRO A 586 7.19 -3.79 33.39
C PRO A 586 6.38 -4.53 34.47
N ASP A 587 5.38 -5.31 34.07
CA ASP A 587 4.44 -5.97 35.00
C ASP A 587 4.74 -7.47 35.19
N GLY A 588 5.67 -8.04 34.43
CA GLY A 588 6.10 -9.44 34.52
C GLY A 588 5.23 -10.43 33.75
N ASP A 589 4.17 -9.97 33.09
CA ASP A 589 3.21 -10.78 32.35
C ASP A 589 3.68 -10.98 30.90
N ASP A 590 3.55 -9.94 30.08
CA ASP A 590 3.85 -9.98 28.65
C ASP A 590 4.91 -8.97 28.22
N CYS A 591 5.65 -9.35 27.19
CA CYS A 591 6.62 -8.49 26.55
C CYS A 591 5.92 -7.42 25.70
N LEU A 592 5.94 -6.15 26.14
CA LEU A 592 5.24 -5.07 25.43
C LEU A 592 5.88 -4.71 24.08
N TYR A 593 7.20 -4.90 23.97
CA TYR A 593 8.01 -4.57 22.80
C TYR A 593 8.84 -5.80 22.38
N PRO A 594 8.20 -6.83 21.82
CA PRO A 594 8.82 -8.12 21.57
C PRO A 594 9.80 -8.10 20.40
N ALA A 595 10.74 -9.05 20.44
CA ALA A 595 11.86 -9.09 19.49
C ALA A 595 11.42 -9.26 18.03
N TRP A 596 10.30 -9.95 17.80
CA TRP A 596 9.79 -10.20 16.45
C TRP A 596 9.35 -8.94 15.71
N LYS A 597 9.05 -7.84 16.42
CA LYS A 597 8.78 -6.54 15.78
C LYS A 597 9.97 -6.05 14.94
N MET A 598 11.17 -6.56 15.19
CA MET A 598 12.37 -6.23 14.42
C MET A 598 12.48 -6.96 13.08
N ASN A 599 11.53 -7.83 12.72
CA ASN A 599 11.53 -8.52 11.43
C ASN A 599 10.12 -8.87 10.92
N ASP A 600 9.12 -8.08 11.31
CA ASP A 600 7.75 -8.23 10.83
C ASP A 600 7.53 -7.57 9.45
N GLY A 601 8.57 -6.92 8.90
CA GLY A 601 8.54 -6.31 7.58
C GLY A 601 8.00 -4.88 7.59
N LEU A 602 7.56 -4.36 8.73
CA LEU A 602 6.97 -3.03 8.89
C LEU A 602 8.00 -2.04 9.48
N LEU A 603 7.97 -0.78 9.03
CA LEU A 603 8.95 0.21 9.46
C LEU A 603 8.37 1.61 9.69
N TRP A 604 8.39 2.06 10.94
CA TRP A 604 8.18 3.47 11.31
C TRP A 604 8.84 3.84 12.65
N TYR A 605 8.87 5.14 12.95
CA TYR A 605 9.59 5.71 14.09
C TYR A 605 8.71 6.56 15.04
N ASP A 606 7.40 6.31 14.98
CA ASP A 606 6.41 6.96 15.85
C ASP A 606 6.50 6.43 17.29
N THR A 607 6.17 7.30 18.25
CA THR A 607 6.03 6.88 19.64
C THR A 607 4.77 6.02 19.81
N THR A 608 3.67 6.51 19.25
CA THR A 608 2.38 5.85 19.08
C THR A 608 1.87 6.23 17.69
N PRO A 609 1.46 5.26 16.85
CA PRO A 609 1.48 3.82 17.12
C PRO A 609 2.91 3.25 17.18
N ASP A 610 3.16 2.20 17.96
CA ASP A 610 4.51 1.67 18.15
C ASP A 610 4.84 0.46 17.25
N ASN A 611 5.96 0.49 16.54
CA ASN A 611 6.61 -0.73 16.05
C ASN A 611 8.09 -0.73 16.40
N ARG A 612 8.43 -1.36 17.52
CA ARG A 612 9.82 -1.51 17.97
C ARG A 612 9.98 -2.59 19.01
N TRP A 613 11.17 -3.16 19.06
CA TRP A 613 11.74 -3.78 20.26
C TRP A 613 12.57 -2.75 21.04
N THR A 614 12.66 -2.89 22.37
CA THR A 614 13.59 -2.07 23.19
C THR A 614 14.21 -2.84 24.34
N ASN A 615 15.47 -2.49 24.67
CA ASN A 615 16.16 -2.98 25.86
C ASN A 615 15.95 -2.13 27.12
N ASN A 616 14.97 -1.22 27.11
CA ASN A 616 14.66 -0.38 28.26
C ASN A 616 14.53 -1.20 29.55
N GLN A 617 15.10 -0.66 30.64
CA GLN A 617 15.19 -1.29 31.97
C GLN A 617 16.02 -2.59 32.05
N SER A 618 16.78 -2.94 31.01
CA SER A 618 17.76 -4.04 31.06
C SER A 618 18.78 -3.86 32.19
N TYR A 619 19.17 -4.97 32.84
CA TYR A 619 20.27 -4.99 33.81
C TYR A 619 21.67 -4.93 33.17
N SER A 620 21.74 -5.12 31.84
CA SER A 620 22.96 -5.09 31.04
C SER A 620 23.00 -3.82 30.20
N PRO A 621 24.14 -3.10 30.13
CA PRO A 621 24.30 -1.88 29.32
C PRO A 621 24.54 -2.17 27.83
N TYR A 622 24.11 -3.34 27.39
CA TYR A 622 24.20 -3.81 26.01
C TYR A 622 23.14 -4.88 25.79
N SER A 623 22.81 -5.11 24.53
CA SER A 623 21.93 -6.18 24.10
C SER A 623 22.56 -6.99 22.98
N VAL A 624 22.22 -8.27 22.96
CA VAL A 624 22.60 -9.21 21.91
C VAL A 624 21.33 -9.62 21.19
N LEU A 625 21.30 -9.39 19.89
CA LEU A 625 20.24 -9.80 18.98
C LEU A 625 20.78 -10.97 18.16
N ASP A 626 20.05 -12.08 18.18
CA ASP A 626 20.37 -13.29 17.43
C ASP A 626 19.42 -13.39 16.24
N LEU A 627 19.99 -13.30 15.04
CA LEU A 627 19.30 -13.39 13.76
C LEU A 627 19.59 -14.76 13.15
N ARG A 628 18.55 -15.52 12.83
CA ARG A 628 18.67 -16.87 12.28
C ARG A 628 17.92 -17.01 10.97
N PHE A 629 18.57 -17.64 10.00
CA PHE A 629 18.00 -18.03 8.72
C PHE A 629 17.84 -19.56 8.67
N ALA A 630 16.98 -20.06 7.79
CA ALA A 630 16.75 -21.50 7.66
C ALA A 630 17.99 -22.23 7.12
N ARG A 631 18.76 -21.55 6.25
CA ARG A 631 19.99 -22.05 5.64
C ARG A 631 21.04 -20.94 5.51
N PRO A 632 22.31 -21.28 5.23
CA PRO A 632 23.33 -20.26 4.97
C PRO A 632 22.99 -19.41 3.74
N ARG A 633 23.07 -18.08 3.89
CA ARG A 633 22.84 -17.08 2.83
C ARG A 633 24.05 -16.17 2.69
N LYS A 634 24.25 -15.64 1.47
CA LYS A 634 25.33 -14.68 1.15
C LYS A 634 24.89 -13.26 1.52
N ILE A 635 25.53 -12.70 2.54
CA ILE A 635 25.17 -11.42 3.14
C ILE A 635 26.38 -10.50 3.13
N SER A 636 26.21 -9.26 2.67
CA SER A 636 27.29 -8.25 2.60
C SER A 636 27.07 -7.05 3.52
N SER A 637 25.85 -6.88 4.03
CA SER A 637 25.49 -5.78 4.91
C SER A 637 24.28 -6.15 5.78
N LEU A 638 24.03 -5.32 6.79
CA LEU A 638 22.84 -5.38 7.62
C LEU A 638 22.37 -3.96 7.90
N SER A 639 21.06 -3.73 7.79
CA SER A 639 20.45 -2.43 8.02
C SER A 639 19.65 -2.43 9.31
N LEU A 640 19.87 -1.43 10.17
CA LEU A 640 19.21 -1.27 11.47
C LEU A 640 18.35 -0.01 11.46
N ALA A 641 17.04 -0.16 11.58
CA ALA A 641 16.14 0.97 11.81
C ALA A 641 16.14 1.35 13.29
N VAL A 642 17.00 2.31 13.66
CA VAL A 642 17.16 2.74 15.05
C VAL A 642 16.11 3.77 15.42
N PHE A 643 15.20 3.41 16.33
CA PHE A 643 14.26 4.37 16.93
C PHE A 643 14.98 5.21 17.99
N ALA A 644 14.79 6.53 17.94
CA ALA A 644 15.32 7.47 18.90
C ALA A 644 14.28 8.54 19.24
N ASP A 645 13.98 8.70 20.53
CA ASP A 645 13.03 9.69 21.05
C ASP A 645 13.69 10.68 22.02
N SER A 646 15.02 10.65 22.15
CA SER A 646 15.76 11.54 23.05
C SER A 646 15.51 13.03 22.82
N ASP A 647 15.33 13.47 21.56
CA ASP A 647 14.99 14.86 21.22
C ASP A 647 13.51 15.18 21.49
N ARG A 648 12.68 14.14 21.63
CA ARG A 648 11.27 14.19 22.04
C ARG A 648 11.10 14.05 23.57
N GLY A 649 12.21 14.07 24.32
CA GLY A 649 12.22 13.92 25.78
C GLY A 649 12.12 12.48 26.29
N GLY A 650 12.23 11.49 25.40
CA GLY A 650 12.26 10.08 25.73
C GLY A 650 13.63 9.56 26.18
N VAL A 651 13.75 8.24 26.28
CA VAL A 651 14.93 7.55 26.86
C VAL A 651 15.71 6.73 25.85
N VAL A 652 15.31 6.72 24.58
CA VAL A 652 15.95 5.97 23.51
C VAL A 652 16.82 6.89 22.66
N ALA A 653 18.04 6.45 22.38
CA ALA A 653 18.96 7.13 21.47
C ALA A 653 19.75 6.12 20.63
N CYS A 654 20.47 6.64 19.62
CA CYS A 654 21.47 5.85 18.90
C CYS A 654 22.42 5.11 19.87
N PRO A 655 22.70 3.81 19.63
CA PRO A 655 23.66 3.05 20.42
C PRO A 655 25.05 3.69 20.43
N GLU A 656 25.79 3.53 21.52
CA GLU A 656 27.19 3.97 21.61
C GLU A 656 28.11 3.14 20.72
N GLY A 657 27.73 1.89 20.43
CA GLY A 657 28.59 0.96 19.72
C GLY A 657 27.82 -0.23 19.16
N LEU A 658 28.40 -0.82 18.12
CA LEU A 658 27.85 -1.91 17.33
C LEU A 658 28.94 -2.95 17.09
N ARG A 659 28.57 -4.23 17.20
CA ARG A 659 29.37 -5.37 16.71
C ARG A 659 28.45 -6.33 15.96
N ILE A 660 28.81 -6.69 14.73
CA ILE A 660 28.15 -7.75 13.95
C ILE A 660 29.16 -8.89 13.79
N ALA A 661 28.74 -10.11 14.11
CA ALA A 661 29.56 -11.31 13.99
C ALA A 661 28.78 -12.45 13.33
N ASP A 662 29.51 -13.34 12.66
CA ASP A 662 29.01 -14.68 12.35
C ASP A 662 28.76 -15.41 13.67
N GLY A 663 27.51 -15.77 13.93
CA GLY A 663 27.13 -16.39 15.18
C GLY A 663 27.59 -17.86 15.33
N ARG A 664 28.03 -18.50 14.22
CA ARG A 664 28.52 -19.89 14.24
C ARG A 664 29.89 -20.03 14.89
N ASP A 665 30.79 -19.07 14.66
CA ASP A 665 32.17 -19.09 15.13
C ASP A 665 32.59 -17.80 15.87
N ASN A 666 31.66 -16.86 16.03
CA ASN A 666 31.82 -15.55 16.68
C ASN A 666 32.84 -14.63 15.95
N GLN A 667 33.06 -14.83 14.64
CA GLN A 667 33.93 -13.99 13.83
C GLN A 667 33.27 -12.63 13.54
N THR A 668 33.86 -11.55 14.04
CA THR A 668 33.39 -10.18 13.77
C THR A 668 33.64 -9.77 12.33
N VAL A 669 32.56 -9.32 11.67
CA VAL A 669 32.52 -8.79 10.29
C VAL A 669 32.19 -7.30 10.24
N ALA A 670 31.64 -6.72 11.32
CA ALA A 670 31.53 -5.27 11.50
C ALA A 670 31.66 -4.86 12.97
N PHE A 671 32.24 -3.69 13.23
CA PHE A 671 32.53 -3.17 14.58
C PHE A 671 32.68 -1.65 14.52
N ARG A 672 31.88 -0.94 15.33
CA ARG A 672 31.92 0.51 15.49
C ARG A 672 31.87 0.83 16.99
N GLN A 673 32.92 1.45 17.52
CA GLN A 673 32.97 1.90 18.92
C GLN A 673 33.92 3.10 19.08
N PRO A 674 33.42 4.33 19.27
CA PRO A 674 32.00 4.70 19.24
C PRO A 674 31.37 4.57 17.83
N TRP A 675 30.06 4.36 17.76
CA TRP A 675 29.27 4.44 16.53
C TRP A 675 28.84 5.89 16.28
N THR A 676 29.76 6.68 15.71
CA THR A 676 29.60 8.14 15.62
C THR A 676 28.68 8.63 14.51
N ASP A 677 28.39 7.79 13.53
CA ASP A 677 27.60 8.09 12.33
C ASP A 677 26.24 7.37 12.33
N CYS A 678 25.75 6.92 13.50
CA CYS A 678 24.37 6.49 13.64
C CYS A 678 23.43 7.68 13.45
N VAL A 679 22.51 7.58 12.51
CA VAL A 679 21.48 8.59 12.26
C VAL A 679 20.20 8.16 12.99
N PRO A 680 19.66 8.97 13.92
CA PRO A 680 18.44 8.66 14.64
C PRO A 680 17.23 8.61 13.69
N ASN A 681 16.29 7.70 13.96
CA ASN A 681 15.07 7.49 13.17
C ASN A 681 15.34 7.36 11.66
N ALA A 682 16.40 6.61 11.32
CA ALA A 682 16.79 6.33 9.95
C ALA A 682 17.20 4.87 9.78
N LEU A 683 17.17 4.38 8.54
CA LEU A 683 17.69 3.05 8.23
C LEU A 683 19.22 3.10 8.13
N ASN A 684 19.91 2.56 9.13
CA ASN A 684 21.35 2.61 9.23
C ASN A 684 21.99 1.33 8.64
N THR A 685 22.54 1.43 7.42
CA THR A 685 23.19 0.28 6.75
C THR A 685 24.66 0.14 7.14
N VAL A 686 25.04 -1.07 7.54
CA VAL A 686 26.40 -1.41 7.96
C VAL A 686 26.95 -2.52 7.08
N PHE A 687 27.91 -2.16 6.22
CA PHE A 687 28.62 -3.11 5.35
C PHE A 687 29.66 -3.92 6.10
N PHE A 688 29.83 -5.17 5.69
CA PHE A 688 30.80 -6.09 6.25
C PHE A 688 32.20 -5.87 5.67
N SER A 689 33.21 -6.16 6.46
CA SER A 689 34.62 -6.17 6.05
C SER A 689 35.25 -7.54 6.29
N ASP A 690 36.18 -7.90 5.40
CA ASP A 690 36.90 -9.17 5.48
C ASP A 690 37.68 -9.29 6.80
N PRO A 691 37.35 -10.26 7.67
CA PRO A 691 38.05 -10.50 8.92
C PRO A 691 39.55 -10.79 8.75
N ALA A 692 40.01 -11.19 7.57
CA ALA A 692 41.43 -11.44 7.28
C ALA A 692 42.24 -10.15 7.00
N ARG A 693 41.58 -9.05 6.61
CA ARG A 693 42.24 -7.75 6.31
C ARG A 693 42.61 -6.93 7.58
N ARG A 694 42.49 -7.51 8.77
CA ARG A 694 42.71 -6.86 10.07
C ARG A 694 44.14 -6.33 10.23
N SER A 695 44.27 -5.02 10.46
CA SER A 695 45.51 -4.39 10.98
C SER A 695 45.37 -3.79 12.38
N GLY A 696 44.18 -3.88 13.01
CA GLY A 696 43.92 -3.41 14.38
C GLY A 696 42.48 -3.72 14.86
N PRO A 697 42.15 -3.42 16.14
CA PRO A 697 40.85 -3.76 16.75
C PRO A 697 39.66 -2.93 16.27
N ASN A 698 39.88 -1.87 15.46
CA ASN A 698 38.87 -0.88 15.06
C ASN A 698 38.65 -0.76 13.54
N ILE A 699 38.98 -1.78 12.74
CA ILE A 699 38.90 -1.69 11.26
C ILE A 699 38.06 -2.86 10.74
N THR A 700 36.74 -2.71 10.75
CA THR A 700 35.81 -3.74 10.22
C THR A 700 34.60 -3.13 9.50
N THR A 701 34.64 -1.87 9.09
CA THR A 701 33.62 -1.30 8.20
C THR A 701 34.32 -0.50 7.11
N PRO A 702 34.01 -0.69 5.81
CA PRO A 702 34.53 0.18 4.76
C PRO A 702 34.08 1.62 5.04
N MET A 703 34.98 2.60 4.95
CA MET A 703 34.64 4.02 5.09
C MET A 703 34.85 4.72 3.75
N GLY A 704 33.84 5.47 3.28
CA GLY A 704 33.88 6.19 2.01
C GLY A 704 33.64 5.28 0.80
N ASP A 705 34.17 5.64 -0.36
CA ASP A 705 33.92 5.00 -1.67
C ASP A 705 34.40 3.52 -1.79
N ASP A 706 34.89 2.88 -0.71
CA ASP A 706 35.32 1.48 -0.66
C ASP A 706 34.14 0.47 -0.58
N HIS A 707 32.89 0.93 -0.76
CA HIS A 707 31.68 0.08 -0.73
C HIS A 707 31.66 -1.00 -1.83
N ASP A 708 32.36 -0.78 -2.94
CA ASP A 708 32.45 -1.73 -4.07
C ASP A 708 33.28 -3.00 -3.74
N GLU A 709 33.95 -3.04 -2.58
CA GLU A 709 34.65 -4.23 -2.06
C GLU A 709 34.02 -4.80 -0.76
N ALA A 710 32.71 -4.63 -0.56
CA ALA A 710 32.02 -5.18 0.62
C ALA A 710 32.20 -6.71 0.73
N TYR A 711 32.67 -7.17 1.89
CA TYR A 711 32.90 -8.59 2.14
C TYR A 711 31.57 -9.35 2.22
N THR A 712 31.41 -10.40 1.42
CA THR A 712 30.24 -11.28 1.50
C THR A 712 30.52 -12.45 2.45
N LEU A 713 29.75 -12.53 3.53
CA LEU A 713 29.72 -13.64 4.48
C LEU A 713 28.61 -14.63 4.06
N GLU A 714 28.92 -15.93 4.01
CA GLU A 714 27.92 -16.98 3.80
C GLU A 714 27.57 -17.63 5.16
N THR A 715 26.44 -17.26 5.77
CA THR A 715 26.03 -17.72 7.11
C THR A 715 24.52 -17.85 7.26
N ASP A 716 24.08 -18.66 8.21
CA ASP A 716 22.68 -18.81 8.66
C ASP A 716 22.45 -18.15 10.03
N HIS A 717 23.48 -17.57 10.63
CA HIS A 717 23.42 -16.99 11.97
C HIS A 717 24.26 -15.72 12.03
N LEU A 718 23.59 -14.59 12.27
CA LEU A 718 24.24 -13.33 12.63
C LEU A 718 23.95 -13.00 14.08
N GLN A 719 24.95 -12.46 14.78
CA GLN A 719 24.80 -11.92 16.11
C GLN A 719 25.15 -10.43 16.10
N VAL A 720 24.20 -9.60 16.52
CA VAL A 720 24.34 -8.15 16.62
C VAL A 720 24.42 -7.76 18.09
N THR A 721 25.53 -7.14 18.50
CA THR A 721 25.67 -6.56 19.85
C THR A 721 25.57 -5.05 19.76
N LEU A 722 24.63 -4.47 20.50
CA LEU A 722 24.41 -3.02 20.61
C LEU A 722 24.75 -2.59 22.04
N SER A 723 25.67 -1.64 22.20
CA SER A 723 25.97 -1.07 23.53
C SER A 723 25.22 0.23 23.72
N ASP A 724 24.57 0.38 24.87
CA ASP A 724 23.78 1.57 25.17
C ASP A 724 24.66 2.79 25.37
N ARG A 725 24.16 3.95 24.92
CA ARG A 725 24.73 5.25 25.25
C ARG A 725 24.44 5.57 26.70
N LEU A 726 25.41 6.14 27.42
CA LEU A 726 25.24 6.50 28.83
C LEU A 726 23.97 7.35 29.04
N ARG A 727 23.08 6.91 29.94
CA ARG A 727 21.75 7.47 30.28
C ARG A 727 20.61 7.16 29.31
N TYR A 728 20.88 6.49 28.20
CA TYR A 728 19.88 6.12 27.21
C TYR A 728 19.82 4.60 27.07
N THR A 729 18.76 4.14 26.42
CA THR A 729 18.53 2.77 26.03
C THR A 729 18.47 2.67 24.50
N THR A 730 18.46 1.46 23.98
CA THR A 730 18.34 1.15 22.56
C THR A 730 16.93 0.64 22.21
N ALA A 731 16.41 1.04 21.06
CA ALA A 731 15.24 0.43 20.44
C ALA A 731 15.45 0.31 18.93
N ILE A 732 14.92 -0.77 18.36
CA ILE A 732 15.03 -1.10 16.94
C ILE A 732 13.62 -1.33 16.41
N SER A 733 13.25 -0.57 15.37
CA SER A 733 11.96 -0.73 14.69
C SER A 733 11.97 -1.93 13.76
N GLU A 734 13.06 -2.11 13.00
CA GLU A 734 13.19 -3.18 11.99
C GLU A 734 14.67 -3.49 11.74
N ILE A 735 14.98 -4.73 11.40
CA ILE A 735 16.29 -5.15 10.89
C ILE A 735 16.09 -5.76 9.50
N GLN A 736 16.85 -5.26 8.54
CA GLN A 736 16.74 -5.71 7.15
C GLN A 736 18.05 -6.31 6.67
N VAL A 737 17.93 -7.38 5.89
CA VAL A 737 19.05 -8.04 5.22
C VAL A 737 18.70 -8.18 3.75
N TRP A 738 19.27 -7.30 2.94
CA TRP A 738 19.01 -7.25 1.51
C TRP A 738 20.04 -8.04 0.72
N VAL A 739 19.57 -8.91 -0.17
CA VAL A 739 20.40 -9.71 -1.09
C VAL A 739 19.92 -9.57 -2.52
N ALA A 740 20.81 -9.85 -3.48
CA ALA A 740 20.42 -9.90 -4.88
C ALA A 740 19.42 -11.06 -5.11
N PRO A 741 18.42 -10.90 -6.00
CA PRO A 741 17.45 -11.96 -6.26
C PRO A 741 18.12 -13.21 -6.83
N GLU A 742 17.61 -14.39 -6.48
CA GLU A 742 18.04 -15.69 -6.99
C GLU A 742 17.07 -16.15 -8.10
N PRO A 743 17.35 -15.94 -9.40
CA PRO A 743 16.38 -16.16 -10.49
C PRO A 743 16.16 -17.65 -10.85
N GLY A 744 16.51 -18.56 -9.95
CA GLY A 744 16.48 -20.00 -10.21
C GLY A 744 17.62 -20.50 -11.11
N PRO A 745 17.44 -21.66 -11.79
CA PRO A 745 16.19 -22.40 -11.93
C PRO A 745 15.80 -23.23 -10.70
N ARG A 746 16.69 -23.38 -9.72
CA ARG A 746 16.44 -24.12 -8.46
C ARG A 746 16.09 -23.14 -7.34
N TYR A 747 15.02 -23.44 -6.62
CA TYR A 747 14.47 -22.66 -5.50
C TYR A 747 14.41 -23.58 -4.28
N GLU A 748 15.13 -23.25 -3.21
CA GLU A 748 15.21 -24.09 -2.01
C GLU A 748 13.92 -23.94 -1.19
N ALA A 749 13.34 -25.05 -0.72
CA ALA A 749 12.10 -25.01 0.05
C ALA A 749 12.27 -24.29 1.40
N GLU A 750 13.49 -24.23 1.93
CA GLU A 750 13.81 -23.54 3.17
C GLU A 750 13.76 -22.01 3.07
N ASP A 751 13.82 -21.45 1.86
CA ASP A 751 13.56 -20.02 1.62
C ASP A 751 12.07 -19.74 1.38
N GLY A 752 11.21 -20.76 1.49
CA GLY A 752 9.78 -20.63 1.30
C GLY A 752 9.04 -20.24 2.58
N LEU A 753 7.91 -19.57 2.39
CA LEU A 753 6.97 -19.27 3.46
C LEU A 753 6.29 -20.57 3.91
N LEU A 754 6.62 -21.02 5.12
CA LEU A 754 6.02 -22.18 5.75
C LEU A 754 4.68 -21.81 6.39
N GLY A 755 3.62 -22.56 6.11
CA GLY A 755 2.27 -22.07 6.35
C GLY A 755 1.86 -21.75 7.80
N ALA A 756 1.32 -20.55 8.01
CA ALA A 756 0.11 -20.23 8.77
C ALA A 756 -0.55 -19.01 8.09
N PHE A 757 -1.86 -19.06 7.80
CA PHE A 757 -2.56 -17.94 7.15
C PHE A 757 -2.86 -16.83 8.15
N ILE A 758 -1.98 -15.83 8.27
CA ILE A 758 -2.35 -14.59 8.95
C ILE A 758 -3.13 -13.76 7.94
N GLY A 759 -4.45 -13.98 7.96
CA GLY A 759 -5.38 -13.34 7.04
C GLY A 759 -6.81 -13.89 7.02
N GLY A 760 -7.14 -14.89 7.85
CA GLY A 760 -8.49 -15.43 7.89
C GLY A 760 -8.67 -16.42 9.03
N PHE A 761 -9.69 -16.18 9.85
CA PHE A 761 -10.03 -16.84 11.12
C PHE A 761 -9.22 -16.37 12.35
N GLN A 762 -9.75 -15.33 13.00
CA GLN A 762 -9.60 -15.01 14.43
C GLN A 762 -8.22 -14.60 14.97
N GLY A 763 -7.17 -14.47 14.14
CA GLY A 763 -5.82 -14.25 14.69
C GLY A 763 -5.37 -15.39 15.61
N GLU A 764 -6.06 -16.54 15.55
CA GLU A 764 -5.67 -17.75 16.24
C GLU A 764 -4.90 -18.63 15.25
N ALA A 765 -3.69 -19.01 15.64
CA ALA A 765 -2.80 -19.81 14.82
C ALA A 765 -3.46 -21.11 14.32
N VAL A 766 -3.69 -21.22 13.01
CA VAL A 766 -3.65 -22.53 12.35
C VAL A 766 -2.18 -22.92 12.30
N GLY A 767 -1.77 -23.73 13.28
CA GLY A 767 -0.36 -24.06 13.51
C GLY A 767 0.37 -24.50 12.25
N MET A 768 1.64 -24.12 12.16
CA MET A 768 2.56 -24.60 11.14
C MET A 768 2.65 -26.13 11.21
N ASN A 769 1.95 -26.80 10.30
CA ASN A 769 2.06 -28.25 10.16
C ASN A 769 3.26 -28.59 9.25
N GLY A 770 4.42 -27.98 9.48
CA GLY A 770 5.66 -28.28 8.78
C GLY A 770 6.89 -27.89 9.61
N ASN A 771 8.05 -28.45 9.27
CA ASN A 771 9.33 -28.17 9.95
C ASN A 771 10.49 -28.08 8.96
N PHE A 772 11.38 -27.11 9.17
CA PHE A 772 12.67 -27.04 8.50
C PHE A 772 13.59 -28.14 9.05
N GLU A 773 14.08 -29.02 8.19
CA GLU A 773 15.03 -30.08 8.56
C GLU A 773 15.86 -30.54 7.36
N ALA A 774 17.12 -30.92 7.61
CA ALA A 774 17.98 -31.58 6.62
C ALA A 774 18.12 -30.85 5.26
N GLY A 775 18.05 -29.52 5.22
CA GLY A 775 18.18 -28.75 3.98
C GLY A 775 16.87 -28.60 3.21
N GLY A 776 15.72 -28.82 3.85
CA GLY A 776 14.40 -28.73 3.23
C GLY A 776 13.28 -28.59 4.26
N VAL A 777 12.06 -28.84 3.82
CA VAL A 777 10.84 -28.73 4.63
C VAL A 777 10.12 -30.07 4.68
N ARG A 778 9.91 -30.61 5.89
CA ARG A 778 8.97 -31.72 6.10
C ARG A 778 7.57 -31.19 6.34
N LEU A 779 6.62 -31.58 5.50
CA LEU A 779 5.22 -31.20 5.63
C LEU A 779 4.44 -32.28 6.38
N GLY A 780 3.77 -31.88 7.45
CA GLY A 780 2.77 -32.67 8.17
C GLY A 780 1.36 -32.51 7.60
N PRO A 781 0.35 -33.14 8.21
CA PRO A 781 -1.03 -33.08 7.75
C PRO A 781 -1.56 -31.65 7.57
N GLY A 782 -1.94 -31.27 6.35
CA GLY A 782 -2.41 -29.92 6.00
C GLY A 782 -1.32 -28.84 5.97
N GLY A 783 -0.05 -29.21 6.15
CA GLY A 783 1.07 -28.28 6.03
C GLY A 783 1.33 -27.88 4.58
N TRP A 784 1.88 -26.69 4.39
CA TRP A 784 2.26 -26.21 3.06
C TRP A 784 3.49 -25.31 3.13
N VAL A 785 4.19 -25.20 2.00
CA VAL A 785 5.28 -24.25 1.79
C VAL A 785 5.04 -23.49 0.48
N GLU A 786 5.23 -22.18 0.51
CA GLU A 786 5.03 -21.30 -0.65
C GLU A 786 6.32 -20.57 -1.02
N LEU A 787 6.64 -20.58 -2.31
CA LEU A 787 7.78 -19.86 -2.86
C LEU A 787 7.25 -18.81 -3.86
N GLY A 788 7.75 -17.59 -3.73
CA GLY A 788 7.44 -16.47 -4.63
C GLY A 788 8.54 -16.23 -5.66
N ASP A 789 8.23 -15.42 -6.68
CA ASP A 789 9.11 -15.02 -7.78
C ASP A 789 9.81 -16.19 -8.54
N LEU A 790 9.14 -17.32 -8.73
CA LEU A 790 9.67 -18.39 -9.59
C LEU A 790 9.58 -17.98 -11.07
N ARG A 791 10.72 -17.95 -11.75
CA ARG A 791 10.82 -17.55 -13.16
C ARG A 791 11.20 -18.71 -14.07
N THR A 792 10.70 -18.65 -15.29
CA THR A 792 11.19 -19.45 -16.42
C THR A 792 12.55 -18.90 -16.88
N GLN A 793 13.41 -19.74 -17.48
CA GLN A 793 14.75 -19.29 -17.90
C GLN A 793 14.71 -18.22 -18.99
N ASP A 794 13.72 -18.28 -19.88
CA ASP A 794 13.45 -17.29 -20.92
C ASP A 794 12.66 -16.07 -20.40
N GLY A 795 12.14 -16.14 -19.17
CA GLY A 795 11.24 -15.15 -18.57
C GLY A 795 9.85 -15.11 -19.19
N GLU A 796 9.57 -15.97 -20.17
CA GLU A 796 8.35 -15.98 -20.95
C GLU A 796 7.31 -16.96 -20.41
N ALA A 797 6.04 -16.68 -20.71
CA ALA A 797 4.94 -17.57 -20.38
C ALA A 797 4.98 -18.86 -21.20
N GLY A 798 4.47 -19.96 -20.64
CA GLY A 798 4.32 -21.21 -21.37
C GLY A 798 4.16 -22.41 -20.47
N ARG A 799 3.87 -23.55 -21.10
CA ARG A 799 3.85 -24.84 -20.44
C ARG A 799 5.30 -25.31 -20.21
N LYS A 800 5.66 -25.53 -18.95
CA LYS A 800 7.04 -25.83 -18.52
C LYS A 800 7.06 -27.06 -17.60
N GLU A 801 8.19 -27.76 -17.62
CA GLU A 801 8.47 -28.81 -16.64
C GLU A 801 8.85 -28.17 -15.29
N LEU A 802 8.15 -28.55 -14.23
CA LEU A 802 8.48 -28.21 -12.85
C LEU A 802 8.80 -29.50 -12.09
N SER A 803 10.03 -29.60 -11.60
CA SER A 803 10.51 -30.71 -10.79
C SER A 803 10.39 -30.37 -9.31
N VAL A 804 9.60 -31.15 -8.56
CA VAL A 804 9.62 -31.14 -7.10
C VAL A 804 10.66 -32.16 -6.62
N ILE A 805 11.72 -31.66 -6.00
CA ILE A 805 12.79 -32.49 -5.43
C ILE A 805 12.43 -32.74 -3.98
N GLY A 806 12.41 -34.02 -3.58
CA GLY A 806 12.01 -34.38 -2.24
C GLY A 806 12.11 -35.87 -1.96
N GLY A 807 11.41 -36.30 -0.92
CA GLY A 807 11.37 -37.68 -0.49
C GLY A 807 10.33 -38.00 0.56
N GLY A 808 10.47 -39.18 1.17
CA GLY A 808 9.48 -39.73 2.09
C GLY A 808 8.32 -40.44 1.40
N GLU A 809 7.29 -40.76 2.18
CA GLU A 809 6.03 -41.32 1.70
C GLU A 809 4.93 -40.27 1.91
N GLY A 810 4.27 -39.89 0.82
CA GLY A 810 3.20 -38.90 0.87
C GLY A 810 2.83 -38.35 -0.49
N THR A 811 1.81 -37.51 -0.48
CA THR A 811 1.26 -36.84 -1.66
C THR A 811 1.22 -35.35 -1.37
N VAL A 812 1.60 -34.57 -2.37
CA VAL A 812 1.45 -33.12 -2.35
C VAL A 812 0.63 -32.65 -3.55
N GLU A 813 0.03 -31.49 -3.41
CA GLU A 813 -0.60 -30.74 -4.47
C GLU A 813 0.25 -29.50 -4.75
N VAL A 814 0.79 -29.43 -5.96
CA VAL A 814 1.57 -28.28 -6.44
C VAL A 814 0.59 -27.33 -7.10
N GLN A 815 0.37 -26.19 -6.47
CA GLN A 815 -0.45 -25.11 -6.98
C GLN A 815 0.46 -24.02 -7.58
N VAL A 816 0.17 -23.60 -8.80
CA VAL A 816 0.89 -22.52 -9.49
C VAL A 816 -0.05 -21.35 -9.73
N ASN A 817 0.35 -20.18 -9.22
CA ASN A 817 -0.38 -18.91 -9.27
C ASN A 817 -1.84 -19.01 -8.83
N TRP A 818 -2.20 -19.94 -7.93
CA TRP A 818 -3.58 -20.33 -7.59
C TRP A 818 -4.53 -20.67 -8.77
N LEU A 819 -4.00 -20.76 -10.00
CA LEU A 819 -4.75 -21.02 -11.23
C LEU A 819 -4.85 -22.51 -11.54
N SER A 820 -3.81 -23.27 -11.25
CA SER A 820 -3.72 -24.69 -11.60
C SER A 820 -3.12 -25.49 -10.46
N ASN A 821 -3.61 -26.72 -10.29
CA ASN A 821 -3.18 -27.64 -9.26
C ASN A 821 -2.78 -28.98 -9.89
N THR A 822 -1.64 -29.53 -9.51
CA THR A 822 -1.18 -30.85 -9.96
C THR A 822 -0.74 -31.71 -8.79
N THR A 823 -1.21 -32.96 -8.75
CA THR A 823 -0.85 -33.92 -7.70
C THR A 823 0.50 -34.57 -7.98
N VAL A 824 1.37 -34.61 -6.97
CA VAL A 824 2.68 -35.27 -7.00
C VAL A 824 2.77 -36.30 -5.86
N GLU A 825 3.13 -37.53 -6.20
CA GLU A 825 3.30 -38.62 -5.23
C GLU A 825 4.79 -38.94 -5.00
N PHE A 826 5.17 -38.97 -3.72
CA PHE A 826 6.47 -39.39 -3.24
C PHE A 826 6.42 -40.83 -2.73
N ALA A 827 7.35 -41.65 -3.23
CA ALA A 827 7.58 -43.02 -2.81
C ALA A 827 9.10 -43.21 -2.66
N GLY A 828 9.64 -42.72 -1.55
CA GLY A 828 11.08 -42.59 -1.31
C GLY A 828 11.67 -41.33 -1.97
N ASN A 829 13.00 -41.21 -1.89
CA ASN A 829 13.71 -40.01 -2.34
C ASN A 829 13.79 -39.93 -3.88
N GLY A 830 13.61 -38.73 -4.43
CA GLY A 830 13.87 -38.44 -5.84
C GLY A 830 13.20 -37.16 -6.33
N SER A 831 13.52 -36.81 -7.58
CA SER A 831 12.80 -35.76 -8.31
C SER A 831 11.49 -36.29 -8.88
N ARG A 832 10.46 -35.45 -8.90
CA ARG A 832 9.18 -35.70 -9.58
C ARG A 832 8.83 -34.51 -10.45
N SER A 833 8.78 -34.71 -11.75
CA SER A 833 8.41 -33.67 -12.71
C SER A 833 6.90 -33.64 -12.95
N VAL A 834 6.37 -32.44 -13.08
CA VAL A 834 5.02 -32.15 -13.56
C VAL A 834 5.06 -31.06 -14.62
N GLU A 835 4.08 -31.07 -15.52
CA GLU A 835 3.91 -30.01 -16.50
C GLU A 835 2.94 -28.97 -15.96
N VAL A 836 3.37 -27.71 -15.88
CA VAL A 836 2.58 -26.60 -15.35
C VAL A 836 2.58 -25.42 -16.33
N ASP A 837 1.53 -24.62 -16.30
CA ASP A 837 1.46 -23.38 -17.07
C ASP A 837 2.06 -22.24 -16.24
N MET A 838 3.23 -21.76 -16.66
CA MET A 838 3.92 -20.61 -16.07
C MET A 838 3.53 -19.33 -16.80
N LEU A 839 3.36 -18.24 -16.07
CA LEU A 839 3.15 -16.91 -16.63
C LEU A 839 4.48 -16.19 -16.82
N ARG A 840 4.49 -15.18 -17.69
CA ARG A 840 5.66 -14.29 -17.90
C ARG A 840 5.97 -13.57 -16.58
N GLY A 841 7.25 -13.54 -16.20
CA GLY A 841 7.71 -12.93 -14.94
C GLY A 841 7.72 -13.91 -13.76
N GLY A 842 7.55 -13.39 -12.54
CA GLY A 842 7.60 -14.14 -11.28
C GLY A 842 6.31 -14.92 -11.00
N ASN A 843 6.41 -16.19 -10.64
CA ASN A 843 5.26 -17.04 -10.34
C ASN A 843 5.26 -17.41 -8.86
N VAL A 844 4.08 -17.60 -8.28
CA VAL A 844 3.92 -18.13 -6.92
C VAL A 844 3.63 -19.62 -7.00
N VAL A 845 4.40 -20.43 -6.29
CA VAL A 845 4.19 -21.89 -6.23
C VAL A 845 4.00 -22.33 -4.79
N THR A 846 2.84 -22.91 -4.52
CA THR A 846 2.45 -23.41 -3.20
C THR A 846 2.37 -24.93 -3.23
N ILE A 847 3.09 -25.61 -2.34
CA ILE A 847 3.09 -27.07 -2.20
C ILE A 847 2.27 -27.43 -0.97
N PHE A 848 1.06 -27.95 -1.18
CA PHE A 848 0.17 -28.40 -0.12
C PHE A 848 0.35 -29.89 0.14
N GLN A 849 0.53 -30.27 1.41
CA GLN A 849 0.46 -31.67 1.79
C GLN A 849 -0.99 -32.16 1.71
N THR A 850 -1.20 -33.31 1.07
CA THR A 850 -2.52 -33.97 0.97
C THR A 850 -2.49 -35.42 1.45
N GLY A 851 -1.32 -36.04 1.56
CA GLY A 851 -1.14 -37.37 2.14
C GLY A 851 0.25 -37.61 2.72
N GLY A 852 0.38 -38.48 3.72
CA GLY A 852 1.67 -38.84 4.33
C GLY A 852 2.40 -37.69 5.02
N MET A 853 3.73 -37.72 5.07
CA MET A 853 4.57 -36.62 5.60
C MET A 853 5.76 -36.38 4.65
N PRO A 854 5.51 -35.88 3.44
CA PRO A 854 6.54 -35.70 2.42
C PRO A 854 7.58 -34.67 2.88
N PHE A 855 8.81 -34.88 2.44
CA PHE A 855 9.91 -33.96 2.59
C PHE A 855 10.17 -33.26 1.26
N ILE A 856 10.23 -31.93 1.26
CA ILE A 856 10.48 -31.11 0.08
C ILE A 856 11.85 -30.44 0.24
N ASP A 857 12.76 -30.74 -0.66
CA ASP A 857 14.10 -30.15 -0.71
C ASP A 857 14.05 -28.83 -1.48
N ALA A 858 13.59 -28.89 -2.73
CA ALA A 858 13.58 -27.74 -3.63
C ALA A 858 12.58 -27.92 -4.77
N ILE A 859 12.31 -26.82 -5.47
CA ILE A 859 11.65 -26.79 -6.77
C ILE A 859 12.68 -26.44 -7.84
N VAL A 860 12.61 -27.09 -9.01
CA VAL A 860 13.40 -26.71 -10.19
C VAL A 860 12.47 -26.45 -11.37
N VAL A 861 12.59 -25.26 -11.97
CA VAL A 861 11.86 -24.87 -13.18
C VAL A 861 12.75 -25.14 -14.41
N GLY A 862 12.31 -26.07 -15.27
CA GLY A 862 13.01 -26.49 -16.50
C GLY A 862 12.63 -25.68 -17.75
N GLU A 863 13.26 -26.02 -18.88
CA GLU A 863 12.98 -25.42 -20.20
C GLU A 863 11.73 -25.99 -20.89
#